data_AF-A0A7X3YZ79-F1
#
_entry.id   AF-A0A7X3YZ79-F1
#
_cell.length_a   1.000
_cell.length_b   1.000
_cell.length_c   1.000
_cell.angle_alpha   90.00
_cell.angle_beta   90.00
_cell.angle_gamma   90.00
#
_symmetry.space_group_name_H-M   'P 1'
#
loop_
_entity.id
_entity.type
_entity.pdbx_description
1 polymer ?
#
loop_
_entity_poly.entity_id
_entity_poly.type
_entity_poly.pdbx_seq_one_letter_code
_entity_poly.pdbx_strand_id
1 'polypeptide(L)'
;MSFKAPPDTDLGIPLSSMDAVAIDSETTGLNTNSDRVIELAGVQVSGGWMNLEKTRSVLINPDIHIPENSTSIHGISDSTVANATGFEAGVKEFAGWIGPRFILGYSLGFDLSILEAEHKRHGMVWSEPRVLDVEELVQILAPDLPNLALETVQSWLNIPAQKERHRALPDAIATAEIFIKLIPMLKTHGVVTYAEADRMCRNVRRRKGGIDRPEGTISTEISNVDTYPYKVKVSDIMTTPVIVDSHITIQAALDTLVKDKIGSVIVRLEGEKQFGILTESDILRAIHAHGSGVLSAPVANHSKKLQATIHPKEYLYRAMVSMGTTHFRRLAVENDEGEIVGIVSSRDIYGNYSTDAIGLGKDILEAQSTNDLGKIWSGLTSVSRSLINSGVNARTITAIISRELRGLTQKACQMAEHMVLADNECDDLPDYVMVVLGSGGRGESMLAMDQDNAIIFDEADPEGRKDRLLQSIGTYSSEILNEVGVRFCDGGVMASNSKWRKDLSSWEKEISKWLSETQPDDLLNSDIFFDGFPVHGDFQLAYGLRGRAMASARNNRPYLSLLKKRATDYKIPMGFFGKWKLENGRIDLKKGGIMPIFSAARVLSLQHGIFARSTADRLLKFRALNLVPDKLVDDLLEAHGLLLALILQQQLDDLEMGISPTNNVAVTRLDGLDQHKLRWALDKLDTLPNLLGVPAL
;
A
#
# COMPACT_ATOMS: atom_id res chain seq x y z
N MET A 1 -33.42 7.44 0.15
CA MET A 1 -32.37 6.39 0.18
C MET A 1 -32.15 6.03 1.64
N SER A 2 -32.14 4.75 1.96
CA SER A 2 -31.96 4.25 3.32
C SER A 2 -30.49 3.95 3.60
N PHE A 3 -29.91 2.96 2.94
CA PHE A 3 -28.51 2.58 3.13
C PHE A 3 -27.57 3.29 2.15
N LYS A 4 -26.35 3.55 2.61
CA LYS A 4 -25.26 4.09 1.78
C LYS A 4 -24.18 3.02 1.68
N ALA A 5 -23.80 2.66 0.46
CA ALA A 5 -22.65 1.80 0.25
C ALA A 5 -21.35 2.54 0.61
N PRO A 6 -20.31 1.84 1.09
CA PRO A 6 -18.95 2.38 1.08
C PRO A 6 -18.52 2.66 -0.39
N PRO A 7 -17.53 3.56 -0.59
CA PRO A 7 -16.97 3.82 -1.91
C PRO A 7 -16.50 2.54 -2.63
N ASP A 8 -16.65 2.47 -3.95
CA ASP A 8 -16.15 1.33 -4.75
C ASP A 8 -14.61 1.20 -4.69
N THR A 9 -13.92 2.24 -4.21
CA THR A 9 -12.48 2.23 -3.93
C THR A 9 -12.09 1.32 -2.76
N ASP A 10 -13.06 0.90 -1.94
CA ASP A 10 -12.81 0.14 -0.72
C ASP A 10 -12.92 -1.38 -0.95
N LEU A 11 -13.14 -1.83 -2.18
CA LEU A 11 -13.26 -3.25 -2.50
C LEU A 11 -11.97 -4.04 -2.19
N GLY A 12 -10.82 -3.39 -2.32
CA GLY A 12 -9.51 -3.97 -2.02
C GLY A 12 -9.09 -3.89 -0.55
N ILE A 13 -9.97 -3.44 0.35
CA ILE A 13 -9.64 -3.29 1.77
C ILE A 13 -9.39 -4.66 2.41
N PRO A 14 -8.32 -4.83 3.23
CA PRO A 14 -8.15 -6.03 4.03
C PRO A 14 -9.36 -6.25 4.95
N LEU A 15 -9.82 -7.50 5.11
CA LEU A 15 -10.93 -7.84 6.00
C LEU A 15 -10.65 -7.42 7.46
N SER A 16 -9.38 -7.47 7.88
CA SER A 16 -8.92 -6.99 9.19
C SER A 16 -8.99 -5.47 9.33
N SER A 17 -9.05 -4.70 8.25
CA SER A 17 -9.12 -3.23 8.28
C SER A 17 -10.47 -2.67 7.84
N MET A 18 -11.43 -3.56 7.56
CA MET A 18 -12.75 -3.22 7.06
C MET A 18 -13.59 -2.52 8.13
N ASP A 19 -14.16 -1.36 7.80
CA ASP A 19 -15.16 -0.68 8.62
C ASP A 19 -16.55 -1.24 8.28
N ALA A 20 -17.14 -2.00 9.20
CA ALA A 20 -18.39 -2.70 8.99
C ALA A 20 -19.37 -2.55 10.15
N VAL A 21 -20.62 -2.94 9.92
CA VAL A 21 -21.63 -3.14 10.96
C VAL A 21 -22.21 -4.52 10.78
N ALA A 22 -22.10 -5.37 11.80
CA ALA A 22 -22.87 -6.60 11.84
C ALA A 22 -24.30 -6.26 12.24
N ILE A 23 -25.27 -6.75 11.47
CA ILE A 23 -26.69 -6.51 11.70
C ILE A 23 -27.44 -7.83 11.81
N ASP A 24 -28.61 -7.73 12.43
CA ASP A 24 -29.64 -8.76 12.45
C ASP A 24 -31.01 -8.08 12.55
N SER A 25 -32.07 -8.80 12.19
CA SER A 25 -33.45 -8.31 12.27
C SER A 25 -34.42 -9.32 12.85
N GLU A 26 -35.31 -8.84 13.72
CA GLU A 26 -36.46 -9.61 14.16
C GLU A 26 -37.70 -9.21 13.36
N THR A 27 -38.59 -10.19 13.14
CA THR A 27 -39.73 -10.03 12.24
C THR A 27 -40.99 -10.69 12.81
N THR A 28 -42.16 -10.32 12.28
CA THR A 28 -43.42 -10.97 12.66
C THR A 28 -43.52 -12.42 12.19
N GLY A 29 -42.64 -12.86 11.28
CA GLY A 29 -42.62 -14.18 10.67
C GLY A 29 -41.67 -14.26 9.47
N LEU A 30 -41.61 -15.42 8.81
CA LEU A 30 -40.61 -15.72 7.77
C LEU A 30 -41.07 -15.46 6.32
N ASN A 31 -42.27 -14.91 6.11
CA ASN A 31 -42.79 -14.61 4.77
C ASN A 31 -42.57 -13.13 4.42
N THR A 32 -41.53 -12.85 3.62
CA THR A 32 -41.15 -11.49 3.20
C THR A 32 -42.27 -10.71 2.50
N ASN A 33 -43.31 -11.37 1.96
CA ASN A 33 -44.43 -10.71 1.31
C ASN A 33 -45.50 -10.18 2.29
N SER A 34 -45.63 -10.76 3.47
CA SER A 34 -46.67 -10.39 4.45
C SER A 34 -46.13 -9.94 5.79
N ASP A 35 -44.99 -10.49 6.21
CA ASP A 35 -44.38 -10.20 7.49
C ASP A 35 -43.63 -8.87 7.49
N ARG A 36 -43.48 -8.32 8.69
CA ARG A 36 -42.98 -6.97 8.95
C ARG A 36 -41.79 -7.03 9.89
N VAL A 37 -40.89 -6.06 9.76
CA VAL A 37 -39.74 -5.89 10.66
C VAL A 37 -40.21 -5.30 11.99
N ILE A 38 -39.71 -5.82 13.11
CA ILE A 38 -40.05 -5.38 14.47
C ILE A 38 -38.84 -4.96 15.31
N GLU A 39 -37.64 -5.42 14.97
CA GLU A 39 -36.39 -4.94 15.54
C GLU A 39 -35.30 -4.92 14.45
N LEU A 40 -34.48 -3.87 14.46
CA LEU A 40 -33.22 -3.82 13.75
C LEU A 40 -32.12 -3.57 14.76
N ALA A 41 -31.07 -4.37 14.75
CA ALA A 41 -29.94 -4.12 15.60
C ALA A 41 -28.62 -4.38 14.92
N GLY A 42 -27.56 -3.79 15.49
CA GLY A 42 -26.22 -4.03 15.00
C GLY A 42 -25.13 -3.51 15.93
N VAL A 43 -23.91 -3.94 15.61
CA VAL A 43 -22.69 -3.59 16.32
C VAL A 43 -21.60 -3.21 15.32
N GLN A 44 -20.88 -2.13 15.61
CA GLN A 44 -19.79 -1.69 14.75
C GLN A 44 -18.57 -2.62 14.88
N VAL A 45 -17.98 -2.97 13.74
CA VAL A 45 -16.70 -3.67 13.60
C VAL A 45 -15.72 -2.75 12.88
N SER A 46 -14.50 -2.62 13.41
CA SER A 46 -13.44 -1.78 12.84
C SER A 46 -12.09 -2.34 13.24
N GLY A 47 -11.15 -2.42 12.30
CA GLY A 47 -9.80 -2.91 12.59
C GLY A 47 -9.73 -4.34 13.09
N GLY A 48 -10.70 -5.19 12.72
CA GLY A 48 -10.76 -6.58 13.18
C GLY A 48 -11.28 -6.73 14.62
N TRP A 49 -11.79 -5.64 15.20
CA TRP A 49 -12.36 -5.62 16.55
C TRP A 49 -13.81 -5.14 16.51
N MET A 50 -14.63 -5.72 17.39
CA MET A 50 -15.99 -5.26 17.64
C MET A 50 -15.99 -4.20 18.73
N ASN A 51 -16.80 -3.15 18.58
CA ASN A 51 -16.96 -2.10 19.58
C ASN A 51 -18.36 -2.18 20.23
N LEU A 52 -18.43 -2.74 21.44
CA LEU A 52 -19.67 -2.92 22.20
C LEU A 52 -20.30 -1.60 22.69
N GLU A 53 -19.52 -0.52 22.79
CA GLU A 53 -20.05 0.83 23.10
C GLU A 53 -20.75 1.45 21.88
N LYS A 54 -20.49 0.93 20.68
CA LYS A 54 -21.11 1.35 19.43
C LYS A 54 -22.07 0.30 18.92
N THR A 55 -23.11 0.07 19.72
CA THR A 55 -24.27 -0.77 19.39
C THR A 55 -25.49 0.10 19.13
N ARG A 56 -26.42 -0.42 18.32
CA ARG A 56 -27.74 0.19 18.13
C ARG A 56 -28.78 -0.93 18.05
N SER A 57 -29.90 -0.73 18.73
CA SER A 57 -31.13 -1.51 18.53
C SER A 57 -32.27 -0.51 18.37
N VAL A 58 -33.11 -0.74 17.37
CA VAL A 58 -34.27 0.08 17.01
C VAL A 58 -35.47 -0.84 16.95
N LEU A 59 -36.39 -0.67 17.90
CA LEU A 59 -37.70 -1.32 17.85
C LEU A 59 -38.58 -0.59 16.84
N ILE A 60 -39.35 -1.36 16.08
CA ILE A 60 -40.25 -0.88 15.03
C ILE A 60 -41.66 -1.36 15.33
N ASN A 61 -42.62 -0.44 15.29
CA ASN A 61 -44.02 -0.82 15.29
C ASN A 61 -44.39 -1.31 13.88
N PRO A 62 -44.80 -2.59 13.71
CA PRO A 62 -45.07 -3.16 12.39
C PRO A 62 -46.44 -2.80 11.82
N ASP A 63 -47.27 -2.03 12.53
CA ASP A 63 -48.67 -1.70 12.17
C ASP A 63 -49.58 -2.92 11.96
N ILE A 64 -49.15 -4.11 12.43
CA ILE A 64 -49.91 -5.36 12.41
C ILE A 64 -49.71 -6.09 13.74
N HIS A 65 -50.60 -7.04 14.04
CA HIS A 65 -50.46 -7.91 15.21
C HIS A 65 -49.22 -8.80 15.07
N ILE A 66 -48.39 -8.85 16.12
CA ILE A 66 -47.25 -9.77 16.23
C ILE A 66 -47.74 -11.14 16.71
N PRO A 67 -47.59 -12.21 15.90
CA PRO A 67 -48.05 -13.55 16.28
C PRO A 67 -47.38 -14.10 17.55
N GLU A 68 -48.13 -14.88 18.35
CA GLU A 68 -47.62 -15.49 19.59
C GLU A 68 -46.45 -16.44 19.36
N ASN A 69 -46.45 -17.18 18.24
CA ASN A 69 -45.36 -18.08 17.88
C ASN A 69 -44.04 -17.32 17.66
N SER A 70 -44.08 -16.16 16.99
CA SER A 70 -42.90 -15.30 16.81
C SER A 70 -42.50 -14.67 18.16
N THR A 71 -43.47 -14.15 18.90
CA THR A 71 -43.27 -13.59 20.25
C THR A 71 -42.61 -14.58 21.21
N SER A 72 -42.94 -15.88 21.11
CA SER A 72 -42.35 -16.93 21.95
C SER A 72 -40.87 -17.21 21.66
N ILE A 73 -40.40 -16.82 20.47
CA ILE A 73 -39.01 -16.97 20.04
C ILE A 73 -38.21 -15.74 20.49
N HIS A 74 -38.61 -14.55 20.06
CA HIS A 74 -37.81 -13.33 20.26
C HIS A 74 -38.26 -12.45 21.44
N GLY A 75 -39.39 -12.75 22.09
CA GLY A 75 -39.86 -12.02 23.27
C GLY A 75 -40.42 -10.62 23.02
N ILE A 76 -40.64 -10.22 21.76
CA ILE A 76 -41.20 -8.91 21.38
C ILE A 76 -42.68 -9.09 21.12
N SER A 77 -43.51 -8.35 21.87
CA SER A 77 -44.97 -8.39 21.74
C SER A 77 -45.51 -7.06 21.22
N ASP A 78 -46.79 -7.00 20.87
CA ASP A 78 -47.46 -5.74 20.52
C ASP A 78 -47.26 -4.67 21.60
N SER A 79 -47.27 -5.08 22.88
CA SER A 79 -47.06 -4.16 24.01
C SER A 79 -45.63 -3.60 24.06
N THR A 80 -44.65 -4.38 23.59
CA THR A 80 -43.23 -3.98 23.53
C THR A 80 -43.03 -2.86 22.50
N VAL A 81 -43.72 -2.93 21.36
CA VAL A 81 -43.57 -1.99 20.24
C VAL A 81 -44.67 -0.92 20.14
N ALA A 82 -45.62 -0.90 21.08
CA ALA A 82 -46.78 0.01 21.04
C ALA A 82 -46.39 1.49 20.90
N ASN A 83 -45.30 1.91 21.54
CA ASN A 83 -44.76 3.28 21.47
C ASN A 83 -43.52 3.40 20.57
N ALA A 84 -43.14 2.34 19.86
CA ALA A 84 -42.03 2.36 18.93
C ALA A 84 -42.39 3.16 17.66
N THR A 85 -41.37 3.62 16.94
CA THR A 85 -41.58 4.33 15.68
C THR A 85 -42.03 3.37 14.57
N GLY A 86 -42.77 3.87 13.58
CA GLY A 86 -43.03 3.10 12.36
C GLY A 86 -41.77 2.88 11.52
N PHE A 87 -41.85 1.97 10.54
CA PHE A 87 -40.71 1.52 9.73
C PHE A 87 -39.89 2.67 9.11
N GLU A 88 -40.54 3.67 8.49
CA GLU A 88 -39.82 4.75 7.77
C GLU A 88 -38.86 5.53 8.69
N ALA A 89 -39.29 5.83 9.91
CA ALA A 89 -38.46 6.55 10.88
C ALA A 89 -37.37 5.63 11.44
N GLY A 90 -37.72 4.40 11.81
CA GLY A 90 -36.78 3.43 12.37
C GLY A 90 -35.64 3.08 11.40
N VAL A 91 -35.96 2.82 10.12
CA VAL A 91 -34.94 2.47 9.12
C VAL A 91 -34.04 3.65 8.76
N LYS A 92 -34.56 4.89 8.74
CA LYS A 92 -33.75 6.09 8.50
C LYS A 92 -32.78 6.36 9.65
N GLU A 93 -33.24 6.17 10.89
CA GLU A 93 -32.39 6.27 12.06
C GLU A 93 -31.28 5.21 12.01
N PHE A 94 -31.65 3.95 11.80
CA PHE A 94 -30.72 2.83 11.80
C PHE A 94 -29.70 2.93 10.66
N ALA A 95 -30.15 3.20 9.43
CA ALA A 95 -29.26 3.34 8.28
C ALA A 95 -28.40 4.63 8.35
N GLY A 96 -28.92 5.70 8.96
CA GLY A 96 -28.15 6.91 9.26
C GLY A 96 -27.01 6.65 10.25
N TRP A 97 -27.25 5.80 11.26
CA TRP A 97 -26.23 5.35 12.19
C TRP A 97 -25.17 4.43 11.54
N ILE A 98 -25.59 3.52 10.65
CA ILE A 98 -24.68 2.66 9.88
C ILE A 98 -23.76 3.51 8.99
N GLY A 99 -24.29 4.53 8.32
CA GLY A 99 -23.51 5.36 7.40
C GLY A 99 -22.98 4.59 6.18
N PRO A 100 -21.89 5.04 5.54
CA PRO A 100 -21.31 4.40 4.36
C PRO A 100 -20.36 3.25 4.75
N ARG A 101 -20.89 2.17 5.36
CA ARG A 101 -20.10 1.02 5.85
C ARG A 101 -20.54 -0.28 5.20
N PHE A 102 -19.65 -1.27 5.22
CA PHE A 102 -20.01 -2.65 4.86
C PHE A 102 -20.99 -3.23 5.88
N ILE A 103 -21.90 -4.08 5.43
CA ILE A 103 -22.83 -4.79 6.31
C ILE A 103 -22.42 -6.26 6.41
N LEU A 104 -22.27 -6.75 7.63
CA LEU A 104 -22.13 -8.17 7.93
C LEU A 104 -23.48 -8.70 8.42
N GLY A 105 -23.82 -9.93 8.07
CA GLY A 105 -24.90 -10.64 8.75
C GLY A 105 -24.79 -12.14 8.52
N TYR A 106 -25.66 -12.87 9.17
CA TYR A 106 -25.68 -14.33 9.13
C TYR A 106 -26.96 -14.78 8.45
N SER A 107 -26.87 -15.44 7.29
CA SER A 107 -28.04 -15.76 6.46
C SER A 107 -28.78 -14.51 5.94
N LEU A 108 -28.02 -13.45 5.64
CA LEU A 108 -28.47 -12.08 5.36
C LEU A 108 -29.43 -11.95 4.14
N GLY A 109 -29.58 -13.03 3.36
CA GLY A 109 -30.56 -13.11 2.28
C GLY A 109 -31.98 -12.78 2.72
N PHE A 110 -32.38 -13.25 3.91
CA PHE A 110 -33.72 -12.99 4.46
C PHE A 110 -33.90 -11.52 4.90
N ASP A 111 -32.98 -11.01 5.71
CA ASP A 111 -32.99 -9.63 6.24
C ASP A 111 -33.09 -8.59 5.13
N LEU A 112 -32.27 -8.74 4.08
CA LEU A 112 -32.30 -7.81 2.95
C LEU A 112 -33.60 -7.91 2.16
N SER A 113 -34.16 -9.11 2.00
CA SER A 113 -35.41 -9.30 1.27
C SER A 113 -36.60 -8.69 2.01
N ILE A 114 -36.67 -8.84 3.33
CA ILE A 114 -37.76 -8.22 4.12
C ILE A 114 -37.59 -6.70 4.21
N LEU A 115 -36.34 -6.21 4.31
CA LEU A 115 -36.05 -4.77 4.25
C LEU A 115 -36.47 -4.20 2.90
N GLU A 116 -36.10 -4.82 1.77
CA GLU A 116 -36.53 -4.39 0.43
C GLU A 116 -38.06 -4.36 0.30
N ALA A 117 -38.74 -5.40 0.81
CA ALA A 117 -40.20 -5.47 0.83
C ALA A 117 -40.83 -4.33 1.65
N GLU A 118 -40.31 -4.01 2.84
CA GLU A 118 -40.76 -2.86 3.63
C GLU A 118 -40.54 -1.55 2.88
N HIS A 119 -39.38 -1.34 2.25
CA HIS A 119 -39.13 -0.13 1.46
C HIS A 119 -40.18 0.05 0.36
N LYS A 120 -40.49 -1.05 -0.35
CA LYS A 120 -41.52 -1.05 -1.39
C LYS A 120 -42.91 -0.73 -0.83
N ARG A 121 -43.28 -1.29 0.32
CA ARG A 121 -44.58 -1.01 1.00
C ARG A 121 -44.73 0.46 1.37
N HIS A 122 -43.65 1.08 1.83
CA HIS A 122 -43.62 2.48 2.26
C HIS A 122 -43.27 3.47 1.15
N GLY A 123 -43.19 3.03 -0.12
CA GLY A 123 -42.85 3.90 -1.26
C GLY A 123 -41.44 4.49 -1.19
N MET A 124 -40.54 3.86 -0.44
CA MET A 124 -39.17 4.30 -0.25
C MET A 124 -38.26 3.72 -1.35
N VAL A 125 -37.24 4.49 -1.76
CA VAL A 125 -36.19 3.99 -2.66
C VAL A 125 -35.30 3.01 -1.90
N TRP A 126 -35.28 1.75 -2.36
CA TRP A 126 -34.31 0.74 -1.94
C TRP A 126 -32.96 1.03 -2.58
N SER A 127 -31.92 1.04 -1.74
CA SER A 127 -30.53 1.15 -2.16
C SER A 127 -29.79 0.00 -1.51
N GLU A 128 -29.38 -0.98 -2.32
CA GLU A 128 -28.77 -2.19 -1.80
C GLU A 128 -27.40 -1.89 -1.17
N PRO A 129 -27.17 -2.26 0.10
CA PRO A 129 -25.87 -2.07 0.74
C PRO A 129 -24.82 -3.04 0.20
N ARG A 130 -23.53 -2.72 0.40
CA ARG A 130 -22.45 -3.69 0.20
C ARG A 130 -22.41 -4.63 1.40
N VAL A 131 -22.59 -5.92 1.14
CA VAL A 131 -22.77 -6.91 2.20
C VAL A 131 -21.74 -8.03 2.13
N LEU A 132 -21.53 -8.71 3.24
CA LEU A 132 -20.80 -9.97 3.33
C LEU A 132 -21.57 -10.91 4.25
N ASP A 133 -21.99 -12.06 3.73
CA ASP A 133 -22.74 -13.06 4.50
C ASP A 133 -21.77 -14.00 5.20
N VAL A 134 -21.80 -13.97 6.53
CA VAL A 134 -20.90 -14.72 7.39
C VAL A 134 -21.21 -16.22 7.33
N GLU A 135 -22.47 -16.63 7.14
CA GLU A 135 -22.83 -18.04 6.98
C GLU A 135 -22.16 -18.64 5.74
N GLU A 136 -22.11 -17.88 4.64
CA GLU A 136 -21.48 -18.32 3.39
C GLU A 136 -19.97 -18.51 3.56
N LEU A 137 -19.32 -17.63 4.34
CA LEU A 137 -17.90 -17.78 4.67
C LEU A 137 -17.64 -19.03 5.53
N VAL A 138 -18.50 -19.30 6.52
CA VAL A 138 -18.41 -20.52 7.33
C VAL A 138 -18.59 -21.76 6.45
N GLN A 139 -19.57 -21.75 5.54
CA GLN A 139 -19.82 -22.86 4.63
C GLN A 139 -18.57 -23.20 3.80
N ILE A 140 -17.80 -22.19 3.40
CA ILE A 140 -16.58 -22.39 2.62
C ILE A 140 -15.45 -22.96 3.49
N LEU A 141 -15.27 -22.43 4.69
CA LEU A 141 -14.17 -22.81 5.60
C LEU A 141 -14.41 -24.13 6.34
N ALA A 142 -15.67 -24.50 6.54
CA ALA A 142 -16.07 -25.65 7.33
C ALA A 142 -17.22 -26.43 6.65
N PRO A 143 -16.98 -26.99 5.44
CA PRO A 143 -18.02 -27.68 4.66
C PRO A 143 -18.57 -28.94 5.36
N ASP A 144 -17.82 -29.50 6.31
CA ASP A 144 -18.16 -30.73 7.02
C ASP A 144 -18.95 -30.50 8.32
N LEU A 145 -19.34 -29.25 8.63
CA LEU A 145 -20.20 -28.98 9.79
C LEU A 145 -21.56 -29.66 9.64
N PRO A 146 -22.15 -30.18 10.73
CA PRO A 146 -23.41 -30.92 10.67
C PRO A 146 -24.58 -30.03 10.24
N ASN A 147 -24.52 -28.73 10.55
CA ASN A 147 -25.41 -27.69 10.06
C ASN A 147 -24.73 -26.32 10.24
N LEU A 148 -25.30 -25.30 9.60
CA LEU A 148 -24.83 -23.91 9.69
C LEU A 148 -25.68 -23.08 10.65
N ALA A 149 -26.32 -23.69 11.65
CA ALA A 149 -26.98 -22.90 12.69
C ALA A 149 -25.93 -22.11 13.48
N LEU A 150 -26.27 -20.87 13.84
CA LEU A 150 -25.38 -19.96 14.57
C LEU A 150 -24.76 -20.61 15.82
N GLU A 151 -25.55 -21.44 16.51
CA GLU A 151 -25.14 -22.22 17.70
C GLU A 151 -23.98 -23.18 17.40
N THR A 152 -24.11 -23.94 16.32
CA THR A 152 -23.12 -24.93 15.87
C THR A 152 -21.81 -24.24 15.54
N VAL A 153 -21.88 -23.09 14.85
CA VAL A 153 -20.70 -22.31 14.44
C VAL A 153 -20.01 -21.67 15.63
N GLN A 154 -20.77 -21.11 16.58
CA GLN A 154 -20.20 -20.58 17.82
C GLN A 154 -19.45 -21.67 18.59
N SER A 155 -20.06 -22.86 18.72
CA SER A 155 -19.39 -23.99 19.37
C SER A 155 -18.12 -24.42 18.63
N TRP A 156 -18.14 -24.44 17.29
CA TRP A 156 -16.97 -24.78 16.47
C TRP A 156 -15.81 -23.79 16.67
N LEU A 157 -16.12 -22.50 16.82
CA LEU A 157 -15.13 -21.43 17.03
C LEU A 157 -14.77 -21.17 18.50
N ASN A 158 -15.32 -21.95 19.44
CA ASN A 158 -15.20 -21.75 20.89
C ASN A 158 -15.67 -20.36 21.34
N ILE A 159 -16.77 -19.87 20.76
CA ILE A 159 -17.44 -18.62 21.13
C ILE A 159 -18.53 -18.95 22.16
N PRO A 160 -18.57 -18.28 23.33
CA PRO A 160 -19.64 -18.49 24.30
C PRO A 160 -21.02 -18.15 23.73
N ALA A 161 -22.03 -18.97 24.07
CA ALA A 161 -23.41 -18.67 23.71
C ALA A 161 -23.90 -17.40 24.43
N GLN A 162 -24.62 -16.54 23.70
CA GLN A 162 -25.22 -15.33 24.26
C GLN A 162 -26.43 -15.69 25.13
N LYS A 163 -26.66 -14.94 26.22
CA LYS A 163 -27.73 -15.25 27.20
C LYS A 163 -29.14 -14.92 26.70
N GLU A 164 -29.28 -14.01 25.73
CA GLU A 164 -30.54 -13.52 25.17
C GLU A 164 -30.62 -13.79 23.65
N ARG A 165 -30.52 -15.06 23.24
CA ARG A 165 -30.61 -15.45 21.83
C ARG A 165 -32.01 -15.17 21.27
N HIS A 166 -32.11 -15.02 19.94
CA HIS A 166 -33.33 -14.60 19.26
C HIS A 166 -33.72 -13.16 19.60
N ARG A 167 -32.70 -12.33 19.78
CA ARG A 167 -32.83 -10.90 19.79
C ARG A 167 -31.81 -10.39 18.80
N ALA A 168 -32.21 -9.37 18.02
CA ALA A 168 -31.37 -8.88 16.95
C ALA A 168 -29.96 -8.47 17.44
N LEU A 169 -29.86 -7.80 18.60
CA LEU A 169 -28.55 -7.29 19.05
C LEU A 169 -27.58 -8.43 19.47
N PRO A 170 -27.96 -9.39 20.33
CA PRO A 170 -27.15 -10.56 20.62
C PRO A 170 -26.72 -11.37 19.39
N ASP A 171 -27.60 -11.55 18.41
CA ASP A 171 -27.28 -12.34 17.21
C ASP A 171 -26.38 -11.54 16.23
N ALA A 172 -26.54 -10.22 16.14
CA ALA A 172 -25.58 -9.35 15.46
C ALA A 172 -24.19 -9.37 16.11
N ILE A 173 -24.12 -9.39 17.45
CA ILE A 173 -22.86 -9.52 18.22
C ILE A 173 -22.20 -10.87 17.92
N ALA A 174 -22.96 -11.97 17.98
CA ALA A 174 -22.44 -13.29 17.65
C ALA A 174 -21.91 -13.35 16.21
N THR A 175 -22.60 -12.71 15.27
CA THR A 175 -22.17 -12.61 13.87
C THR A 175 -20.84 -11.87 13.72
N ALA A 176 -20.67 -10.73 14.42
CA ALA A 176 -19.41 -9.98 14.44
C ALA A 176 -18.26 -10.82 15.02
N GLU A 177 -18.50 -11.50 16.14
CA GLU A 177 -17.49 -12.36 16.77
C GLU A 177 -17.07 -13.53 15.88
N ILE A 178 -18.03 -14.19 15.22
CA ILE A 178 -17.75 -15.24 14.24
C ILE A 178 -16.89 -14.66 13.12
N PHE A 179 -17.31 -13.57 12.49
CA PHE A 179 -16.56 -12.95 11.39
C PHE A 179 -15.11 -12.65 11.80
N ILE A 180 -14.88 -12.04 12.96
CA ILE A 180 -13.55 -11.73 13.48
C ILE A 180 -12.70 -13.01 13.62
N LYS A 181 -13.29 -14.10 14.12
CA LYS A 181 -12.62 -15.40 14.24
C LYS A 181 -12.34 -16.07 12.89
N LEU A 182 -13.14 -15.78 11.86
CA LEU A 182 -12.90 -16.29 10.50
C LEU A 182 -11.75 -15.58 9.79
N ILE A 183 -11.45 -14.31 10.11
CA ILE A 183 -10.41 -13.52 9.39
C ILE A 183 -9.07 -14.27 9.28
N PRO A 184 -8.47 -14.82 10.36
CA PRO A 184 -7.23 -15.58 10.26
C PRO A 184 -7.36 -16.85 9.41
N MET A 185 -8.53 -17.50 9.43
CA MET A 185 -8.81 -18.72 8.66
C MET A 185 -8.99 -18.42 7.17
N LEU A 186 -9.68 -17.33 6.84
CA LEU A 186 -9.80 -16.83 5.47
C LEU A 186 -8.42 -16.52 4.90
N LYS A 187 -7.55 -15.90 5.71
CA LYS A 187 -6.18 -15.58 5.32
C LYS A 187 -5.36 -16.83 4.98
N THR A 188 -5.48 -17.93 5.73
CA THR A 188 -4.79 -19.18 5.40
C THR A 188 -5.32 -19.84 4.12
N HIS A 189 -6.54 -19.51 3.71
CA HIS A 189 -7.15 -19.90 2.43
C HIS A 189 -6.89 -18.91 1.30
N GLY A 190 -6.03 -17.90 1.52
CA GLY A 190 -5.67 -16.90 0.51
C GLY A 190 -6.72 -15.80 0.31
N VAL A 191 -7.65 -15.63 1.25
CA VAL A 191 -8.70 -14.60 1.22
C VAL A 191 -8.34 -13.51 2.21
N VAL A 192 -7.93 -12.35 1.71
CA VAL A 192 -7.43 -11.25 2.54
C VAL A 192 -8.33 -10.02 2.44
N THR A 193 -8.95 -9.79 1.29
CA THR A 193 -9.71 -8.57 0.98
C THR A 193 -11.22 -8.80 0.93
N TYR A 194 -12.01 -7.72 1.04
CA TYR A 194 -13.46 -7.77 0.85
C TYR A 194 -13.84 -8.36 -0.52
N ALA A 195 -13.22 -7.89 -1.61
CA ALA A 195 -13.57 -8.36 -2.96
C ALA A 195 -13.33 -9.87 -3.14
N GLU A 196 -12.24 -10.41 -2.58
CA GLU A 196 -11.97 -11.86 -2.60
C GLU A 196 -13.05 -12.65 -1.83
N ALA A 197 -13.43 -12.17 -0.65
CA ALA A 197 -14.46 -12.80 0.17
C ALA A 197 -15.85 -12.76 -0.50
N ASP A 198 -16.26 -11.59 -1.00
CA ASP A 198 -17.51 -11.40 -1.73
C ASP A 198 -17.60 -12.32 -2.96
N ARG A 199 -16.52 -12.40 -3.75
CA ARG A 199 -16.47 -13.29 -4.91
C ARG A 199 -16.69 -14.76 -4.52
N MET A 200 -16.13 -15.19 -3.40
CA MET A 200 -16.32 -16.56 -2.91
C MET A 200 -17.75 -16.81 -2.45
N CYS A 201 -18.34 -15.87 -1.71
CA CYS A 201 -19.76 -15.88 -1.34
C CYS A 201 -20.67 -15.98 -2.58
N ARG A 202 -20.42 -15.17 -3.62
CA ARG A 202 -21.17 -15.23 -4.90
C ARG A 202 -21.09 -16.61 -5.57
N ASN A 203 -19.92 -17.25 -5.56
CA ASN A 203 -19.78 -18.60 -6.11
C ASN A 203 -20.62 -19.65 -5.35
N VAL A 204 -20.78 -19.51 -4.03
CA VAL A 204 -21.67 -20.35 -3.23
C VAL A 204 -23.14 -20.14 -3.66
N ARG A 205 -23.57 -18.88 -3.80
CA ARG A 205 -24.94 -18.54 -4.23
C ARG A 205 -25.28 -19.10 -5.61
N ARG A 206 -24.36 -18.94 -6.58
CA ARG A 206 -24.52 -19.49 -7.93
C ARG A 206 -24.70 -21.00 -7.94
N ARG A 207 -23.95 -21.74 -7.10
CA ARG A 207 -24.08 -23.20 -6.98
C ARG A 207 -25.43 -23.64 -6.40
N LYS A 208 -26.04 -22.82 -5.54
CA LYS A 208 -27.36 -23.07 -4.95
C LYS A 208 -28.53 -22.69 -5.89
N GLY A 209 -28.26 -22.23 -7.11
CA GLY A 209 -29.30 -21.79 -8.04
C GLY A 209 -29.96 -20.46 -7.64
N GLY A 210 -29.32 -19.69 -6.74
CA GLY A 210 -29.76 -18.35 -6.38
C GLY A 210 -29.59 -17.35 -7.54
N ILE A 211 -30.44 -16.32 -7.57
CA ILE A 211 -30.28 -15.21 -8.52
C ILE A 211 -28.97 -14.49 -8.17
N ASP A 212 -28.08 -14.37 -9.15
CA ASP A 212 -26.89 -13.56 -9.04
C ASP A 212 -27.34 -12.10 -8.91
N ARG A 213 -27.03 -11.45 -7.78
CA ARG A 213 -27.37 -10.04 -7.62
C ARG A 213 -26.55 -9.24 -8.64
N PRO A 214 -27.17 -8.31 -9.39
CA PRO A 214 -26.44 -7.55 -10.40
C PRO A 214 -25.23 -6.88 -9.74
N GLU A 215 -24.08 -6.93 -10.42
CA GLU A 215 -22.91 -6.17 -10.01
C GLU A 215 -23.38 -4.72 -9.82
N GLY A 216 -23.36 -4.24 -8.58
CA GLY A 216 -23.74 -2.86 -8.29
C GLY A 216 -22.95 -1.98 -9.23
N THR A 217 -23.65 -1.32 -10.17
CA THR A 217 -23.04 -0.49 -11.20
C THR A 217 -22.11 0.50 -10.51
N ILE A 218 -20.81 0.32 -10.75
CA ILE A 218 -19.78 1.19 -10.22
C ILE A 218 -20.14 2.59 -10.68
N SER A 219 -20.43 3.49 -9.74
CA SER A 219 -20.62 4.88 -10.09
C SER A 219 -19.26 5.37 -10.57
N THR A 220 -19.13 5.64 -11.86
CA THR A 220 -17.95 6.24 -12.49
C THR A 220 -17.72 7.69 -12.06
N GLU A 221 -18.31 8.15 -10.95
CA GLU A 221 -17.90 9.37 -10.28
C GLU A 221 -16.55 9.11 -9.60
N ILE A 222 -15.54 8.94 -10.44
CA ILE A 222 -14.13 9.02 -10.07
C ILE A 222 -13.98 10.39 -9.44
N SER A 223 -13.67 10.45 -8.14
CA SER A 223 -13.23 11.67 -7.51
C SER A 223 -12.14 12.29 -8.39
N ASN A 224 -12.31 13.56 -8.78
CA ASN A 224 -11.33 14.29 -9.58
C ASN A 224 -10.05 14.45 -8.76
N VAL A 225 -9.23 13.40 -8.68
CA VAL A 225 -7.91 13.45 -8.05
C VAL A 225 -7.07 14.35 -8.92
N ASP A 226 -6.60 15.46 -8.35
CA ASP A 226 -5.62 16.30 -9.01
C ASP A 226 -4.36 15.47 -9.27
N THR A 227 -4.11 15.13 -10.53
CA THR A 227 -2.99 14.26 -10.92
C THR A 227 -1.67 15.00 -11.00
N TYR A 228 -1.66 16.33 -10.93
CA TYR A 228 -0.44 17.13 -11.11
C TYR A 228 0.59 16.90 -9.99
N PRO A 229 0.21 16.92 -8.68
CA PRO A 229 1.15 16.64 -7.59
C PRO A 229 1.82 15.25 -7.66
N TYR A 230 1.22 14.30 -8.36
CA TYR A 230 1.74 12.95 -8.58
C TYR A 230 2.64 12.84 -9.81
N LYS A 231 2.66 13.84 -10.70
CA LYS A 231 3.45 13.85 -11.94
C LYS A 231 4.76 14.64 -11.80
N VAL A 232 4.74 15.71 -11.02
CA VAL A 232 5.84 16.67 -10.92
C VAL A 232 6.81 16.26 -9.83
N LYS A 233 8.12 16.25 -10.12
CA LYS A 233 9.16 16.02 -9.13
C LYS A 233 9.57 17.32 -8.46
N VAL A 234 10.10 17.22 -7.25
CA VAL A 234 10.68 18.35 -6.51
C VAL A 234 11.78 19.02 -7.33
N SER A 235 12.61 18.24 -8.04
CA SER A 235 13.64 18.77 -8.93
C SER A 235 13.11 19.69 -10.03
N ASP A 236 11.85 19.53 -10.43
CA ASP A 236 11.25 20.29 -11.53
C ASP A 236 10.78 21.69 -11.08
N ILE A 237 10.63 21.90 -9.77
CA ILE A 237 10.11 23.14 -9.18
C ILE A 237 11.05 23.77 -8.15
N MET A 238 12.06 23.04 -7.67
CA MET A 238 12.99 23.55 -6.66
C MET A 238 13.80 24.72 -7.22
N THR A 239 14.18 25.62 -6.31
CA THR A 239 15.11 26.70 -6.62
C THR A 239 16.50 26.36 -6.08
N THR A 240 17.55 26.93 -6.68
CA THR A 240 18.93 26.79 -6.20
C THR A 240 19.04 27.36 -4.79
N PRO A 241 19.60 26.61 -3.81
CA PRO A 241 19.66 27.09 -2.45
C PRO A 241 20.79 28.11 -2.31
N VAL A 242 20.54 29.19 -1.58
CA VAL A 242 21.62 30.08 -1.13
C VAL A 242 22.10 29.57 0.23
N ILE A 243 23.34 29.06 0.25
CA ILE A 243 23.99 28.49 1.42
C ILE A 243 25.01 29.50 1.95
N VAL A 244 24.93 29.83 3.24
CA VAL A 244 25.85 30.75 3.92
C VAL A 244 26.53 30.07 5.10
N ASP A 245 27.71 30.54 5.49
CA ASP A 245 28.43 30.01 6.65
C ASP A 245 27.82 30.49 7.98
N SER A 246 27.92 29.67 9.02
CA SER A 246 27.39 29.92 10.38
C SER A 246 27.76 31.27 10.99
N HIS A 247 28.94 31.79 10.65
CA HIS A 247 29.56 32.95 11.26
C HIS A 247 29.22 34.30 10.59
N ILE A 248 28.56 34.30 9.42
CA ILE A 248 28.18 35.56 8.78
C ILE A 248 27.13 36.29 9.64
N THR A 249 27.06 37.62 9.52
CA THR A 249 26.12 38.42 10.30
C THR A 249 24.69 38.29 9.76
N ILE A 250 23.69 38.52 10.63
CA ILE A 250 22.29 38.64 10.20
C ILE A 250 22.13 39.75 9.15
N GLN A 251 22.87 40.85 9.25
CA GLN A 251 22.88 41.91 8.24
C GLN A 251 23.32 41.38 6.87
N ALA A 252 24.44 40.65 6.79
CA ALA A 252 24.92 40.11 5.52
C ALA A 252 23.93 39.09 4.91
N ALA A 253 23.29 38.28 5.76
CA ALA A 253 22.21 37.39 5.32
C ALA A 253 21.00 38.19 4.80
N LEU A 254 20.57 39.24 5.51
CA LEU A 254 19.48 40.12 5.08
C LEU A 254 19.78 40.79 3.73
N ASP A 255 21.01 41.28 3.53
CA ASP A 255 21.44 41.86 2.27
C ASP A 255 21.36 40.84 1.13
N THR A 256 21.71 39.57 1.41
CA THR A 256 21.58 38.46 0.47
C THR A 256 20.11 38.17 0.14
N LEU A 257 19.23 38.11 1.15
CA LEU A 257 17.79 37.90 0.96
C LEU A 257 17.18 38.98 0.03
N VAL A 258 17.52 40.24 0.28
CA VAL A 258 17.02 41.38 -0.50
C VAL A 258 17.58 41.39 -1.91
N LYS A 259 18.90 41.21 -2.06
CA LYS A 259 19.59 41.23 -3.36
C LYS A 259 19.08 40.12 -4.27
N ASP A 260 18.99 38.90 -3.74
CA ASP A 260 18.65 37.71 -4.52
C ASP A 260 17.13 37.48 -4.58
N LYS A 261 16.35 38.32 -3.89
CA LYS A 261 14.87 38.28 -3.81
C LYS A 261 14.33 36.94 -3.32
N ILE A 262 14.97 36.39 -2.30
CA ILE A 262 14.64 35.11 -1.68
C ILE A 262 14.18 35.31 -0.23
N GLY A 263 13.27 34.47 0.24
CA GLY A 263 12.69 34.61 1.59
C GLY A 263 13.42 33.85 2.71
N SER A 264 14.51 33.16 2.38
CA SER A 264 15.32 32.39 3.33
C SER A 264 16.69 32.02 2.78
N VAL A 265 17.67 31.81 3.66
CA VAL A 265 18.96 31.18 3.36
C VAL A 265 19.14 29.88 4.17
N ILE A 266 19.89 28.95 3.61
CA ILE A 266 20.38 27.75 4.32
C ILE A 266 21.69 28.11 5.02
N VAL A 267 21.81 27.76 6.29
CA VAL A 267 23.00 28.06 7.11
C VAL A 267 23.78 26.77 7.31
N ARG A 268 25.05 26.74 6.92
CA ARG A 268 25.95 25.63 7.24
C ARG A 268 26.39 25.75 8.70
N LEU A 269 25.99 24.80 9.54
CA LEU A 269 26.31 24.78 10.96
C LEU A 269 27.69 24.12 11.19
N GLU A 270 28.24 24.29 12.39
CA GLU A 270 29.48 23.60 12.78
C GLU A 270 29.25 22.09 12.92
N GLY A 271 30.12 21.27 12.31
CA GLY A 271 29.98 19.82 12.20
C GLY A 271 29.73 19.36 10.75
N GLU A 272 30.15 18.14 10.40
CA GLU A 272 29.94 17.63 9.04
C GLU A 272 28.44 17.51 8.70
N LYS A 273 28.04 18.09 7.55
CA LYS A 273 26.68 18.00 6.98
C LYS A 273 25.54 18.50 7.88
N GLN A 274 25.80 19.39 8.83
CA GLN A 274 24.74 20.01 9.61
C GLN A 274 24.27 21.32 8.98
N PHE A 275 22.95 21.46 8.83
CA PHE A 275 22.33 22.61 8.18
C PHE A 275 21.20 23.19 9.02
N GLY A 276 21.08 24.51 8.99
CA GLY A 276 19.96 25.28 9.51
C GLY A 276 19.29 26.11 8.41
N ILE A 277 18.22 26.78 8.76
CA ILE A 277 17.52 27.73 7.90
C ILE A 277 17.26 29.03 8.67
N LEU A 278 17.49 30.16 8.00
CA LEU A 278 17.16 31.49 8.51
C LEU A 278 16.18 32.14 7.54
N THR A 279 15.00 32.51 8.04
CA THR A 279 13.95 33.16 7.24
C THR A 279 13.80 34.64 7.59
N GLU A 280 13.19 35.42 6.70
CA GLU A 280 12.82 36.82 6.99
C GLU A 280 12.02 36.96 8.30
N SER A 281 11.11 36.02 8.57
CA SER A 281 10.30 36.01 9.80
C SER A 281 11.12 35.72 11.06
N ASP A 282 12.22 34.98 10.95
CA ASP A 282 13.14 34.76 12.07
C ASP A 282 13.96 36.02 12.34
N ILE A 283 14.41 36.72 11.29
CA ILE A 283 15.12 38.02 11.42
C ILE A 283 14.20 39.07 12.06
N LEU A 284 12.96 39.21 11.58
CA LEU A 284 12.00 40.16 12.16
C LEU A 284 11.71 39.87 13.64
N ARG A 285 11.58 38.58 14.00
CA ARG A 285 11.42 38.17 15.41
C ARG A 285 12.65 38.49 16.24
N ALA A 286 13.85 38.27 15.70
CA ALA A 286 15.10 38.59 16.38
C ALA A 286 15.25 40.10 16.63
N ILE A 287 14.92 40.94 15.64
CA ILE A 287 14.94 42.40 15.77
C ILE A 287 13.92 42.86 16.82
N HIS A 288 12.71 42.29 16.81
CA HIS A 288 11.69 42.61 17.81
C HIS A 288 12.14 42.25 19.23
N ALA A 289 12.79 41.09 19.41
CA ALA A 289 13.21 40.61 20.72
C ALA A 289 14.48 41.29 21.26
N HIS A 290 15.42 41.67 20.39
CA HIS A 290 16.77 42.08 20.79
C HIS A 290 17.19 43.47 20.25
N GLY A 291 16.31 44.16 19.52
CA GLY A 291 16.60 45.44 18.87
C GLY A 291 17.51 45.28 17.63
N SER A 292 17.84 46.40 16.99
CA SER A 292 18.66 46.42 15.76
C SER A 292 20.10 45.95 15.95
N GLY A 293 20.62 45.93 17.18
CA GLY A 293 21.96 45.41 17.49
C GLY A 293 22.13 43.93 17.13
N VAL A 294 21.04 43.16 17.05
CA VAL A 294 21.07 41.75 16.64
C VAL A 294 21.56 41.55 15.21
N LEU A 295 21.50 42.58 14.36
CA LEU A 295 21.95 42.51 12.96
C LEU A 295 23.45 42.22 12.84
N SER A 296 24.24 42.53 13.87
CA SER A 296 25.67 42.20 13.94
C SER A 296 25.94 40.79 14.50
N ALA A 297 24.93 40.08 15.01
CA ALA A 297 25.11 38.73 15.54
C ALA A 297 25.27 37.69 14.42
N PRO A 298 25.99 36.58 14.66
CA PRO A 298 26.09 35.47 13.72
C PRO A 298 24.73 34.84 13.40
N VAL A 299 24.54 34.42 12.15
CA VAL A 299 23.31 33.76 11.71
C VAL A 299 23.02 32.45 12.43
N ALA A 300 24.06 31.72 12.87
CA ALA A 300 23.89 30.45 13.59
C ALA A 300 23.04 30.59 14.86
N ASN A 301 23.14 31.71 15.57
CA ASN A 301 22.43 31.96 16.83
C ASN A 301 20.90 32.09 16.66
N HIS A 302 20.45 32.42 15.44
CA HIS A 302 19.03 32.67 15.15
C HIS A 302 18.48 31.78 14.04
N SER A 303 19.34 30.97 13.41
CA SER A 303 18.92 29.92 12.48
C SER A 303 18.28 28.76 13.24
N LYS A 304 17.35 28.06 12.60
CA LYS A 304 16.77 26.83 13.13
C LYS A 304 17.38 25.64 12.41
N LYS A 305 17.77 24.60 13.15
CA LYS A 305 18.23 23.34 12.55
C LYS A 305 17.16 22.83 11.57
N LEU A 306 17.58 22.37 10.39
CA LEU A 306 16.67 21.73 9.45
C LEU A 306 16.10 20.46 10.11
N GLN A 307 14.77 20.43 10.26
CA GLN A 307 14.07 19.31 10.87
C GLN A 307 13.58 18.28 9.85
N ALA A 308 13.42 18.71 8.59
CA ALA A 308 13.00 17.86 7.49
C ALA A 308 13.65 18.32 6.19
N THR A 309 14.08 17.34 5.40
CA THR A 309 14.55 17.53 4.01
C THR A 309 13.72 16.65 3.08
N ILE A 310 13.80 16.91 1.78
CA ILE A 310 13.11 16.12 0.77
C ILE A 310 14.07 15.77 -0.36
N HIS A 311 14.00 14.55 -0.89
CA HIS A 311 14.91 14.14 -1.95
C HIS A 311 14.48 14.73 -3.32
N PRO A 312 15.39 15.16 -4.21
CA PRO A 312 15.03 15.86 -5.47
C PRO A 312 14.15 15.02 -6.41
N LYS A 313 14.26 13.68 -6.33
CA LYS A 313 13.43 12.76 -7.12
C LYS A 313 12.05 12.49 -6.54
N GLU A 314 11.73 13.03 -5.36
CA GLU A 314 10.40 12.90 -4.76
C GLU A 314 9.36 13.68 -5.57
N TYR A 315 8.14 13.16 -5.66
CA TYR A 315 7.02 13.88 -6.26
C TYR A 315 6.46 14.98 -5.34
N LEU A 316 5.88 16.01 -5.97
CA LEU A 316 5.35 17.22 -5.36
C LEU A 316 4.36 16.96 -4.21
N TYR A 317 3.49 15.95 -4.31
CA TYR A 317 2.56 15.65 -3.21
C TYR A 317 3.26 15.33 -1.89
N ARG A 318 4.50 14.80 -1.91
CA ARG A 318 5.26 14.55 -0.67
C ARG A 318 5.79 15.84 -0.04
N ALA A 319 6.17 16.80 -0.87
CA ALA A 319 6.50 18.13 -0.38
C ALA A 319 5.26 18.79 0.26
N MET A 320 4.09 18.63 -0.36
CA MET A 320 2.80 19.10 0.18
C MET A 320 2.46 18.43 1.51
N VAL A 321 2.60 17.11 1.60
CA VAL A 321 2.37 16.35 2.83
C VAL A 321 3.33 16.80 3.93
N SER A 322 4.64 16.86 3.65
CA SER A 322 5.65 17.24 4.64
C SER A 322 5.45 18.67 5.15
N MET A 323 5.07 19.62 4.30
CA MET A 323 4.71 20.98 4.73
C MET A 323 3.33 21.11 5.39
N GLY A 324 2.45 20.13 5.18
CA GLY A 324 1.13 20.08 5.81
C GLY A 324 1.17 19.50 7.22
N THR A 325 2.04 18.51 7.45
CA THR A 325 2.23 17.85 8.76
C THR A 325 3.21 18.59 9.64
N THR A 326 4.23 19.21 9.05
CA THR A 326 5.16 20.07 9.78
C THR A 326 4.72 21.52 9.59
N HIS A 327 4.73 22.36 10.62
CA HIS A 327 4.41 23.80 10.45
C HIS A 327 5.45 24.58 9.60
N PHE A 328 6.33 23.87 8.88
CA PHE A 328 7.38 24.43 8.03
C PHE A 328 6.86 24.73 6.63
N ARG A 329 7.05 25.97 6.21
CA ARG A 329 6.65 26.45 4.88
C ARG A 329 7.72 26.25 3.81
N ARG A 330 8.85 25.62 4.15
CA ARG A 330 10.03 25.42 3.29
C ARG A 330 10.71 24.10 3.63
N LEU A 331 11.13 23.38 2.61
CA LEU A 331 11.90 22.15 2.71
C LEU A 331 13.20 22.32 1.94
N ALA A 332 14.32 21.99 2.57
CA ALA A 332 15.58 21.86 1.85
C ALA A 332 15.57 20.56 1.04
N VAL A 333 16.15 20.60 -0.15
CA VAL A 333 16.22 19.45 -1.06
C VAL A 333 17.59 18.81 -0.95
N GLU A 334 17.64 17.54 -0.56
CA GLU A 334 18.87 16.81 -0.21
C GLU A 334 19.08 15.60 -1.14
N ASN A 335 20.27 15.44 -1.72
CA ASN A 335 20.58 14.29 -2.58
C ASN A 335 21.02 13.04 -1.78
N ASP A 336 21.24 11.93 -2.47
CA ASP A 336 21.74 10.68 -1.88
C ASP A 336 23.10 10.85 -1.16
N GLU A 337 23.89 11.88 -1.51
CA GLU A 337 25.16 12.21 -0.86
C GLU A 337 25.01 13.04 0.43
N GLY A 338 23.79 13.46 0.80
CA GLY A 338 23.53 14.30 1.98
C GLY A 338 23.88 15.78 1.76
N GLU A 339 23.94 16.23 0.51
CA GLU A 339 24.17 17.62 0.13
C GLU A 339 22.85 18.34 -0.18
N ILE A 340 22.75 19.60 0.25
CA ILE A 340 21.59 20.43 -0.07
C ILE A 340 21.73 21.00 -1.48
N VAL A 341 20.91 20.50 -2.40
CA VAL A 341 20.93 20.82 -3.84
C VAL A 341 19.79 21.74 -4.28
N GLY A 342 18.82 22.00 -3.39
CA GLY A 342 17.65 22.81 -3.69
C GLY A 342 16.92 23.32 -2.45
N ILE A 343 15.94 24.19 -2.66
CA ILE A 343 14.91 24.53 -1.68
C ILE A 343 13.54 24.65 -2.39
N VAL A 344 12.50 24.15 -1.73
CA VAL A 344 11.11 24.28 -2.18
C VAL A 344 10.29 24.95 -1.07
N SER A 345 9.47 25.93 -1.43
CA SER A 345 8.58 26.63 -0.50
C SER A 345 7.11 26.32 -0.79
N SER A 346 6.28 26.48 0.23
CA SER A 346 4.82 26.42 0.12
C SER A 346 4.28 27.34 -0.99
N ARG A 347 4.94 28.47 -1.28
CA ARG A 347 4.54 29.35 -2.39
C ARG A 347 4.80 28.72 -3.77
N ASP A 348 5.88 27.97 -3.91
CA ASP A 348 6.24 27.24 -5.14
C ASP A 348 5.26 26.08 -5.39
N ILE A 349 4.66 25.57 -4.31
CA ILE A 349 3.72 24.47 -4.30
C ILE A 349 2.28 24.96 -4.48
N TYR A 350 1.75 25.78 -3.57
CA TYR A 350 0.31 26.13 -3.52
C TYR A 350 -0.11 27.26 -4.46
N GLY A 351 0.78 27.71 -5.36
CA GLY A 351 0.47 28.76 -6.32
C GLY A 351 -0.67 28.42 -7.29
N ASN A 352 -1.06 27.15 -7.48
CA ASN A 352 -1.98 26.72 -8.54
C ASN A 352 -2.86 25.46 -8.28
N TYR A 353 -2.87 24.82 -7.09
CA TYR A 353 -3.42 23.44 -6.98
C TYR A 353 -4.43 23.22 -5.84
N SER A 354 -5.31 22.22 -6.04
CA SER A 354 -6.33 21.81 -5.08
C SER A 354 -5.75 20.96 -3.94
N THR A 355 -6.33 21.08 -2.74
CA THR A 355 -5.86 20.48 -1.48
C THR A 355 -6.12 18.97 -1.33
N ASP A 356 -6.80 18.34 -2.28
CA ASP A 356 -7.36 16.99 -2.10
C ASP A 356 -6.35 15.86 -2.39
N ALA A 357 -5.23 16.16 -3.08
CA ALA A 357 -4.13 15.21 -3.38
C ALA A 357 -3.22 14.89 -2.17
N ILE A 358 -3.53 15.41 -0.97
CA ILE A 358 -2.64 15.36 0.21
C ILE A 358 -2.88 14.09 1.07
N GLY A 359 -3.98 13.35 0.87
CA GLY A 359 -4.42 12.26 1.76
C GLY A 359 -3.39 11.13 1.94
N LEU A 360 -3.11 10.36 0.87
CA LEU A 360 -2.38 9.09 0.97
C LEU A 360 -1.02 9.18 1.70
N GLY A 361 -0.20 10.16 1.37
CA GLY A 361 1.12 10.32 1.97
C GLY A 361 1.08 10.83 3.41
N LYS A 362 0.06 11.64 3.75
CA LYS A 362 -0.17 12.15 5.11
C LYS A 362 -0.61 11.01 6.02
N ASP A 363 -1.55 10.19 5.55
CA ASP A 363 -2.11 9.08 6.29
C ASP A 363 -1.02 8.08 6.71
N ILE A 364 -0.01 7.80 5.85
CA ILE A 364 1.14 6.93 6.21
C ILE A 364 1.95 7.50 7.38
N LEU A 365 2.23 8.81 7.36
CA LEU A 365 3.04 9.43 8.40
C LEU A 365 2.30 9.41 9.74
N GLU A 366 1.00 9.67 9.70
CA GLU A 366 0.14 9.79 10.89
C GLU A 366 -0.38 8.44 11.41
N ALA A 367 -0.31 7.37 10.62
CA ALA A 367 -0.75 6.03 11.00
C ALA A 367 -0.21 5.61 12.38
N GLN A 368 -1.07 5.07 13.24
CA GLN A 368 -0.68 4.57 14.57
C GLN A 368 -1.01 3.08 14.74
N SER A 369 -1.73 2.50 13.78
CA SER A 369 -2.20 1.11 13.85
C SER A 369 -2.10 0.41 12.50
N THR A 370 -2.09 -0.92 12.52
CA THR A 370 -2.14 -1.74 11.30
C THR A 370 -3.39 -1.49 10.48
N ASN A 371 -4.51 -1.17 11.14
CA ASN A 371 -5.76 -0.78 10.52
C ASN A 371 -5.63 0.50 9.68
N ASP A 372 -4.90 1.50 10.17
CA ASP A 372 -4.65 2.74 9.43
C ASP A 372 -3.86 2.44 8.15
N LEU A 373 -2.84 1.58 8.25
CA LEU A 373 -2.05 1.12 7.11
C LEU A 373 -2.88 0.34 6.08
N GLY A 374 -3.84 -0.49 6.52
CA GLY A 374 -4.76 -1.19 5.62
C GLY A 374 -5.69 -0.26 4.83
N LYS A 375 -6.15 0.84 5.44
CA LYS A 375 -6.97 1.86 4.74
C LYS A 375 -6.17 2.61 3.69
N ILE A 376 -4.92 2.95 4.01
CA ILE A 376 -3.97 3.56 3.07
C ILE A 376 -3.73 2.66 1.86
N TRP A 377 -3.57 1.36 2.09
CA TRP A 377 -3.40 0.38 1.03
C TRP A 377 -4.58 0.39 0.04
N SER A 378 -5.83 0.46 0.54
CA SER A 378 -7.01 0.61 -0.32
C SER A 378 -7.00 1.94 -1.07
N GLY A 379 -6.57 3.04 -0.43
CA GLY A 379 -6.40 4.33 -1.09
C GLY A 379 -5.41 4.28 -2.26
N LEU A 380 -4.35 3.47 -2.17
CA LEU A 380 -3.35 3.32 -3.23
C LEU A 380 -3.94 2.70 -4.52
N THR A 381 -4.87 1.75 -4.40
CA THR A 381 -5.52 1.13 -5.57
C THR A 381 -6.38 2.16 -6.31
N SER A 382 -7.13 2.97 -5.56
CA SER A 382 -7.94 4.08 -6.08
C SER A 382 -7.11 5.13 -6.81
N VAL A 383 -6.04 5.62 -6.17
CA VAL A 383 -5.13 6.59 -6.77
C VAL A 383 -4.50 6.01 -8.05
N SER A 384 -4.05 4.75 -8.01
CA SER A 384 -3.48 4.07 -9.17
C SER A 384 -4.48 4.02 -10.33
N ARG A 385 -5.75 3.69 -10.07
CA ARG A 385 -6.82 3.65 -11.07
C ARG A 385 -7.06 5.03 -11.69
N SER A 386 -7.19 6.07 -10.85
CA SER A 386 -7.41 7.45 -11.32
C SER A 386 -6.24 7.95 -12.17
N LEU A 387 -5.00 7.62 -11.80
CA LEU A 387 -3.81 7.98 -12.57
C LEU A 387 -3.76 7.28 -13.94
N ILE A 388 -4.12 5.98 -14.01
CA ILE A 388 -4.19 5.28 -15.30
C ILE A 388 -5.26 5.90 -16.20
N ASN A 389 -6.47 6.14 -15.67
CA ASN A 389 -7.57 6.74 -16.43
C ASN A 389 -7.24 8.16 -16.92
N SER A 390 -6.36 8.87 -16.20
CA SER A 390 -5.84 10.19 -16.57
C SER A 390 -4.62 10.14 -17.50
N GLY A 391 -4.27 8.97 -18.04
CA GLY A 391 -3.17 8.78 -19.00
C GLY A 391 -1.78 8.98 -18.40
N VAL A 392 -1.62 8.86 -17.08
CA VAL A 392 -0.29 8.95 -16.45
C VAL A 392 0.56 7.76 -16.90
N ASN A 393 1.83 8.01 -17.21
CA ASN A 393 2.75 6.94 -17.62
C ASN A 393 2.87 5.88 -16.53
N ALA A 394 2.73 4.59 -16.88
CA ALA A 394 2.77 3.50 -15.92
C ALA A 394 4.05 3.46 -15.07
N ARG A 395 5.21 3.89 -15.61
CA ARG A 395 6.47 3.99 -14.84
C ARG A 395 6.37 4.97 -13.69
N THR A 396 5.64 6.07 -13.88
CA THR A 396 5.35 7.05 -12.82
C THR A 396 4.47 6.42 -11.75
N ILE A 397 3.42 5.69 -12.16
CA ILE A 397 2.48 5.03 -11.25
C ILE A 397 3.20 3.95 -10.43
N THR A 398 4.02 3.09 -11.06
CA THR A 398 4.79 2.07 -10.34
C THR A 398 5.85 2.67 -9.42
N ALA A 399 6.43 3.82 -9.79
CA ALA A 399 7.34 4.55 -8.90
C ALA A 399 6.61 5.09 -7.66
N ILE A 400 5.36 5.56 -7.81
CA ILE A 400 4.50 5.96 -6.69
C ILE A 400 4.20 4.73 -5.82
N ILE A 401 3.67 3.64 -6.40
CA ILE A 401 3.36 2.40 -5.69
C ILE A 401 4.57 1.89 -4.89
N SER A 402 5.75 1.85 -5.52
CA SER A 402 6.98 1.40 -4.86
C SER A 402 7.41 2.29 -3.71
N ARG A 403 7.17 3.61 -3.82
CA ARG A 403 7.47 4.54 -2.75
C ARG A 403 6.50 4.37 -1.58
N GLU A 404 5.22 4.17 -1.84
CA GLU A 404 4.25 3.89 -0.78
C GLU A 404 4.57 2.55 -0.09
N LEU A 405 4.97 1.51 -0.83
CA LEU A 405 5.50 0.26 -0.26
C LEU A 405 6.69 0.50 0.68
N ARG A 406 7.64 1.36 0.30
CA ARG A 406 8.78 1.73 1.16
C ARG A 406 8.33 2.47 2.41
N GLY A 407 7.37 3.40 2.28
CA GLY A 407 6.78 4.12 3.40
C GLY A 407 6.05 3.20 4.37
N LEU A 408 5.25 2.25 3.85
CA LEU A 408 4.62 1.19 4.64
C LEU A 408 5.66 0.33 5.36
N THR A 409 6.75 -0.06 4.67
CA THR A 409 7.84 -0.85 5.27
C THR A 409 8.54 -0.08 6.38
N GLN A 410 8.86 1.20 6.16
CA GLN A 410 9.44 2.07 7.18
C GLN A 410 8.53 2.16 8.41
N LYS A 411 7.23 2.39 8.20
CA LYS A 411 6.27 2.56 9.29
C LYS A 411 6.04 1.26 10.07
N ALA A 412 5.93 0.14 9.37
CA ALA A 412 5.87 -1.19 10.00
C ALA A 412 7.13 -1.46 10.85
N CYS A 413 8.31 -1.05 10.36
CA CYS A 413 9.56 -1.15 11.10
C CYS A 413 9.53 -0.32 12.39
N GLN A 414 9.08 0.94 12.33
CA GLN A 414 8.94 1.80 13.51
C GLN A 414 7.97 1.23 14.54
N MET A 415 6.81 0.69 14.10
CA MET A 415 5.87 0.02 14.99
C MET A 415 6.48 -1.22 15.64
N ALA A 416 7.24 -2.01 14.86
CA ALA A 416 7.95 -3.17 15.35
C ALA A 416 9.02 -2.82 16.39
N GLU A 417 9.75 -1.71 16.22
CA GLU A 417 10.70 -1.22 17.24
C GLU A 417 10.02 -0.96 18.57
N HIS A 418 8.88 -0.26 18.56
CA HIS A 418 8.11 0.01 19.78
C HIS A 418 7.66 -1.29 20.48
N MET A 419 7.20 -2.28 19.72
CA MET A 419 6.81 -3.59 20.26
C MET A 419 8.01 -4.33 20.86
N VAL A 420 9.15 -4.36 20.17
CA VAL A 420 10.36 -5.06 20.65
C VAL A 420 10.93 -4.41 21.90
N LEU A 421 10.98 -3.07 21.97
CA LEU A 421 11.42 -2.34 23.16
C LEU A 421 10.53 -2.68 24.37
N ALA A 422 9.20 -2.73 24.17
CA ALA A 422 8.24 -3.08 25.21
C ALA A 422 8.37 -4.54 25.67
N ASP A 423 8.45 -5.50 24.73
CA ASP A 423 8.50 -6.93 25.02
C ASP A 423 9.81 -7.38 25.70
N ASN A 424 10.91 -6.66 25.46
CA ASN A 424 12.24 -7.02 25.95
C ASN A 424 12.73 -6.15 27.11
N GLU A 425 11.88 -5.22 27.60
CA GLU A 425 12.21 -4.27 28.66
C GLU A 425 13.59 -3.59 28.44
N CYS A 426 13.88 -3.19 27.20
CA CYS A 426 15.14 -2.57 26.83
C CYS A 426 14.97 -1.11 26.41
N ASP A 427 15.94 -0.26 26.77
CA ASP A 427 15.89 1.18 26.49
C ASP A 427 16.37 1.57 25.08
N ASP A 428 17.09 0.68 24.39
CA ASP A 428 17.74 0.98 23.12
C ASP A 428 17.87 -0.24 22.20
N LEU A 429 18.01 0.03 20.90
CA LEU A 429 18.19 -0.93 19.82
C LEU A 429 19.58 -0.80 19.21
N PRO A 430 20.15 -1.88 18.63
CA PRO A 430 21.41 -1.77 17.91
C PRO A 430 21.28 -0.89 16.66
N ASP A 431 22.36 -0.22 16.26
CA ASP A 431 22.41 0.49 14.99
C ASP A 431 22.23 -0.48 13.81
N TYR A 432 21.19 -0.22 13.00
CA TYR A 432 20.85 -1.06 11.87
C TYR A 432 20.18 -0.25 10.76
N VAL A 433 19.97 -0.88 9.62
CA VAL A 433 19.15 -0.34 8.53
C VAL A 433 18.24 -1.41 7.96
N MET A 434 16.96 -1.06 7.81
CA MET A 434 15.98 -1.81 7.04
C MET A 434 16.08 -1.38 5.57
N VAL A 435 16.16 -2.35 4.66
CA VAL A 435 16.31 -2.15 3.23
C VAL A 435 15.19 -2.87 2.49
N VAL A 436 14.48 -2.16 1.60
CA VAL A 436 13.56 -2.77 0.64
C VAL A 436 14.35 -3.18 -0.61
N LEU A 437 14.20 -4.42 -1.04
CA LEU A 437 14.95 -5.02 -2.12
C LEU A 437 14.10 -5.20 -3.39
N GLY A 438 14.69 -5.77 -4.44
CA GLY A 438 13.96 -6.22 -5.61
C GLY A 438 13.18 -5.10 -6.33
N SER A 439 11.93 -5.39 -6.70
CA SER A 439 11.08 -4.43 -7.44
C SER A 439 10.73 -3.18 -6.60
N GLY A 440 10.50 -3.35 -5.30
CA GLY A 440 10.26 -2.27 -4.36
C GLY A 440 11.47 -1.35 -4.25
N GLY A 441 12.68 -1.90 -4.13
CA GLY A 441 13.94 -1.14 -4.09
C GLY A 441 14.26 -0.45 -5.42
N ARG A 442 13.96 -1.11 -6.55
CA ARG A 442 14.15 -0.56 -7.89
C ARG A 442 13.18 0.58 -8.23
N GLY A 443 12.01 0.64 -7.58
CA GLY A 443 10.99 1.64 -7.85
C GLY A 443 10.00 1.22 -8.95
N GLU A 444 9.82 -0.09 -9.13
CA GLU A 444 9.06 -0.69 -10.23
C GLU A 444 8.10 -1.79 -9.74
N SER A 445 7.72 -1.74 -8.46
CA SER A 445 6.66 -2.57 -7.87
C SER A 445 5.29 -2.17 -8.40
N MET A 446 4.39 -3.16 -8.45
CA MET A 446 2.99 -3.04 -8.84
C MET A 446 2.12 -3.63 -7.72
N LEU A 447 0.81 -3.74 -7.89
CA LEU A 447 -0.12 -4.13 -6.83
C LEU A 447 -0.03 -5.60 -6.41
N ALA A 448 0.44 -6.50 -7.30
CA ALA A 448 0.76 -7.88 -6.96
C ALA A 448 2.13 -8.03 -6.26
N MET A 449 2.42 -7.18 -5.29
CA MET A 449 3.70 -7.15 -4.59
C MET A 449 3.80 -8.19 -3.47
N ASP A 450 5.04 -8.54 -3.18
CA ASP A 450 5.51 -9.26 -2.00
C ASP A 450 6.48 -8.37 -1.21
N GLN A 451 6.80 -8.79 0.01
CA GLN A 451 7.79 -8.13 0.83
C GLN A 451 9.19 -8.71 0.59
N ASP A 452 9.99 -7.97 -0.18
CA ASP A 452 11.42 -8.20 -0.32
C ASP A 452 12.17 -7.21 0.58
N ASN A 453 12.68 -7.65 1.73
CA ASN A 453 13.39 -6.77 2.66
C ASN A 453 14.57 -7.46 3.38
N ALA A 454 15.49 -6.65 3.89
CA ALA A 454 16.69 -7.09 4.60
C ALA A 454 17.08 -6.13 5.71
N ILE A 455 17.80 -6.65 6.71
CA ILE A 455 18.44 -5.87 7.75
C ILE A 455 19.97 -5.98 7.63
N ILE A 456 20.64 -4.84 7.70
CA ILE A 456 22.10 -4.73 7.81
C ILE A 456 22.40 -4.02 9.13
N PHE A 457 23.30 -4.56 9.95
CA PHE A 457 23.73 -3.92 11.20
C PHE A 457 25.26 -3.89 11.32
N ASP A 458 25.77 -3.07 12.23
CA ASP A 458 27.18 -2.72 12.36
C ASP A 458 28.11 -3.93 12.63
N GLU A 459 27.88 -4.62 13.74
CA GLU A 459 28.67 -5.73 14.24
C GLU A 459 27.82 -6.70 15.04
N ALA A 460 28.15 -7.99 14.95
CA ALA A 460 27.55 -9.02 15.78
C ALA A 460 28.13 -9.00 17.19
N ASP A 461 27.28 -9.13 18.20
CA ASP A 461 27.73 -9.34 19.57
C ASP A 461 27.97 -10.84 19.83
N PRO A 462 28.92 -11.22 20.71
CA PRO A 462 29.26 -12.62 20.98
C PRO A 462 28.09 -13.47 21.47
N GLU A 463 27.11 -12.85 22.13
CA GLU A 463 25.94 -13.53 22.71
C GLU A 463 24.75 -13.58 21.74
N GLY A 464 24.87 -12.96 20.55
CA GLY A 464 23.83 -12.88 19.53
C GLY A 464 22.58 -12.10 19.94
N ARG A 465 22.66 -11.23 20.96
CA ARG A 465 21.54 -10.42 21.44
C ARG A 465 21.05 -9.44 20.38
N LYS A 466 21.95 -8.75 19.67
CA LYS A 466 21.62 -7.82 18.59
C LYS A 466 20.80 -8.53 17.50
N ASP A 467 21.27 -9.70 17.05
CA ASP A 467 20.56 -10.46 16.01
C ASP A 467 19.16 -10.92 16.47
N ARG A 468 19.00 -11.32 17.74
CA ARG A 468 17.69 -11.70 18.30
C ARG A 468 16.72 -10.53 18.34
N LEU A 469 17.15 -9.33 18.76
CA LEU A 469 16.29 -8.14 18.74
C LEU A 469 15.88 -7.77 17.31
N LEU A 470 16.84 -7.79 16.39
CA LEU A 470 16.60 -7.52 14.96
C LEU A 470 15.74 -8.62 14.29
N GLN A 471 15.79 -9.86 14.78
CA GLN A 471 14.88 -10.92 14.37
C GLN A 471 13.44 -10.59 14.74
N SER A 472 13.21 -10.14 15.97
CA SER A 472 11.87 -9.73 16.42
C SER A 472 11.36 -8.55 15.60
N ILE A 473 12.22 -7.54 15.35
CA ILE A 473 11.87 -6.40 14.48
C ILE A 473 11.48 -6.89 13.08
N GLY A 474 12.30 -7.74 12.47
CA GLY A 474 12.03 -8.31 11.14
C GLY A 474 10.73 -9.12 11.12
N THR A 475 10.43 -9.86 12.19
CA THR A 475 9.22 -10.69 12.31
C THR A 475 7.97 -9.83 12.44
N TYR A 476 7.91 -8.94 13.42
CA TYR A 476 6.76 -8.03 13.62
C TYR A 476 6.53 -7.12 12.40
N SER A 477 7.59 -6.59 11.79
CA SER A 477 7.46 -5.80 10.56
C SER A 477 6.82 -6.61 9.43
N SER A 478 7.25 -7.87 9.26
CA SER A 478 6.74 -8.74 8.20
C SER A 478 5.27 -9.13 8.43
N GLU A 479 4.88 -9.33 9.68
CA GLU A 479 3.50 -9.64 10.09
C GLU A 479 2.58 -8.45 9.86
N ILE A 480 2.98 -7.24 10.28
CA ILE A 480 2.25 -5.99 10.04
C ILE A 480 2.03 -5.78 8.53
N LEU A 481 3.09 -5.86 7.72
CA LEU A 481 2.99 -5.72 6.26
C LEU A 481 2.03 -6.73 5.64
N ASN A 482 2.10 -7.98 6.09
CA ASN A 482 1.23 -9.05 5.61
C ASN A 482 -0.23 -8.89 6.08
N GLU A 483 -0.49 -8.21 7.19
CA GLU A 483 -1.84 -7.84 7.62
C GLU A 483 -2.42 -6.68 6.81
N VAL A 484 -1.57 -5.72 6.40
CA VAL A 484 -1.94 -4.60 5.54
C VAL A 484 -2.28 -5.03 4.10
N GLY A 485 -1.78 -6.19 3.66
CA GLY A 485 -2.01 -6.75 2.32
C GLY A 485 -0.73 -6.95 1.49
N VAL A 486 0.45 -6.62 2.03
CA VAL A 486 1.74 -6.90 1.40
C VAL A 486 2.20 -8.31 1.78
N ARG A 487 1.92 -9.27 0.90
CA ARG A 487 2.12 -10.71 1.15
C ARG A 487 3.57 -11.05 1.47
N PHE A 488 3.79 -12.05 2.31
CA PHE A 488 5.10 -12.68 2.50
C PHE A 488 5.74 -13.07 1.15
N CYS A 489 7.06 -12.96 1.06
CA CYS A 489 7.80 -13.40 -0.11
C CYS A 489 7.92 -14.93 -0.14
N ASP A 490 7.42 -15.56 -1.20
CA ASP A 490 7.49 -17.01 -1.42
C ASP A 490 8.95 -17.52 -1.42
N GLY A 491 9.90 -16.68 -1.84
CA GLY A 491 11.34 -16.96 -1.84
C GLY A 491 12.04 -16.76 -0.50
N GLY A 492 11.33 -16.27 0.53
CA GLY A 492 11.88 -16.04 1.87
C GLY A 492 12.87 -14.86 1.96
N VAL A 493 12.79 -13.89 1.05
CA VAL A 493 13.60 -12.67 1.00
C VAL A 493 13.10 -11.64 2.01
N MET A 494 13.28 -11.94 3.30
CA MET A 494 12.72 -11.12 4.38
C MET A 494 13.69 -11.03 5.55
N ALA A 495 13.75 -9.88 6.20
CA ALA A 495 14.58 -9.60 7.38
C ALA A 495 14.25 -10.51 8.59
N SER A 496 13.05 -11.10 8.63
CA SER A 496 12.70 -12.16 9.58
C SER A 496 13.57 -13.41 9.42
N ASN A 497 14.12 -13.65 8.22
CA ASN A 497 15.04 -14.73 7.89
C ASN A 497 16.50 -14.32 8.11
N SER A 498 17.27 -15.15 8.82
CA SER A 498 18.71 -14.92 9.08
C SER A 498 19.57 -14.87 7.81
N LYS A 499 19.08 -15.36 6.66
CA LYS A 499 19.75 -15.16 5.37
C LYS A 499 19.76 -13.70 4.92
N TRP A 500 18.77 -12.90 5.33
CA TRP A 500 18.59 -11.50 4.92
C TRP A 500 18.73 -10.53 6.10
N ARG A 501 19.26 -11.01 7.22
CA ARG A 501 19.59 -10.21 8.41
C ARG A 501 21.00 -10.59 8.85
N LYS A 502 21.96 -9.67 8.68
CA LYS A 502 23.38 -9.93 8.98
C LYS A 502 24.11 -8.65 9.38
N ASP A 503 25.19 -8.83 10.13
CA ASP A 503 26.19 -7.79 10.35
C ASP A 503 26.95 -7.49 9.04
N LEU A 504 27.63 -6.35 8.99
CA LEU A 504 28.41 -5.93 7.82
C LEU A 504 29.45 -6.97 7.38
N SER A 505 30.19 -7.57 8.30
CA SER A 505 31.26 -8.53 7.95
C SER A 505 30.70 -9.82 7.34
N SER A 506 29.55 -10.27 7.83
CA SER A 506 28.84 -11.42 7.29
C SER A 506 28.21 -11.12 5.93
N TRP A 507 27.66 -9.93 5.74
CA TRP A 507 27.19 -9.47 4.43
C TRP A 507 28.32 -9.41 3.39
N GLU A 508 29.49 -8.90 3.75
CA GLU A 508 30.65 -8.86 2.84
C GLU A 508 31.12 -10.24 2.41
N LYS A 509 31.11 -11.21 3.34
CA LYS A 509 31.40 -12.62 3.03
C LYS A 509 30.35 -13.21 2.08
N GLU A 510 29.08 -12.95 2.33
CA GLU A 510 27.97 -13.44 1.49
C GLU A 510 28.05 -12.86 0.07
N ILE A 511 28.30 -11.55 -0.06
CA ILE A 511 28.50 -10.90 -1.36
C ILE A 511 29.73 -11.47 -2.07
N SER A 512 30.83 -11.67 -1.35
CA SER A 512 32.04 -12.28 -1.93
C SER A 512 31.77 -13.68 -2.46
N LYS A 513 30.93 -14.47 -1.76
CA LYS A 513 30.47 -15.78 -2.19
C LYS A 513 29.61 -15.70 -3.46
N TRP A 514 28.61 -14.81 -3.50
CA TRP A 514 27.78 -14.61 -4.70
C TRP A 514 28.60 -14.21 -5.94
N LEU A 515 29.68 -13.46 -5.73
CA LEU A 515 30.58 -13.03 -6.80
C LEU A 515 31.56 -14.14 -7.23
N SER A 516 31.81 -15.16 -6.42
CA SER A 516 32.76 -16.24 -6.72
C SER A 516 32.09 -17.53 -7.21
N GLU A 517 30.86 -17.83 -6.79
CA GLU A 517 30.17 -19.09 -7.06
C GLU A 517 29.14 -18.99 -8.21
N THR A 518 28.80 -20.13 -8.82
CA THR A 518 27.97 -20.21 -10.04
C THR A 518 26.57 -20.78 -9.82
N GLN A 519 26.11 -20.89 -8.57
CA GLN A 519 24.80 -21.47 -8.29
C GLN A 519 23.66 -20.53 -8.71
N PRO A 520 22.56 -21.06 -9.32
CA PRO A 520 21.44 -20.23 -9.75
C PRO A 520 20.79 -19.40 -8.63
N ASP A 521 20.72 -19.90 -7.40
CA ASP A 521 20.10 -19.17 -6.29
C ASP A 521 20.97 -17.99 -5.83
N ASP A 522 22.29 -18.15 -5.79
CA ASP A 522 23.22 -17.08 -5.41
C ASP A 522 23.19 -15.91 -6.40
N LEU A 523 23.07 -16.20 -7.70
CA LEU A 523 22.91 -15.19 -8.75
C LEU A 523 21.56 -14.45 -8.68
N LEU A 524 20.51 -15.08 -8.13
CA LEU A 524 19.19 -14.43 -7.95
C LEU A 524 19.25 -13.48 -6.77
N ASN A 525 19.84 -13.94 -5.66
CA ASN A 525 19.99 -13.15 -4.44
C ASN A 525 20.85 -11.91 -4.69
N SER A 526 21.93 -12.04 -5.47
CA SER A 526 22.77 -10.91 -5.84
C SER A 526 22.01 -9.89 -6.69
N ASP A 527 21.21 -10.34 -7.66
CA ASP A 527 20.36 -9.49 -8.50
C ASP A 527 19.37 -8.65 -7.68
N ILE A 528 18.76 -9.27 -6.67
CA ILE A 528 17.80 -8.61 -5.76
C ILE A 528 18.50 -7.59 -4.86
N PHE A 529 19.69 -7.90 -4.36
CA PHE A 529 20.46 -7.04 -3.47
C PHE A 529 20.90 -5.71 -4.12
N PHE A 530 21.38 -5.73 -5.36
CA PHE A 530 21.90 -4.51 -6.03
C PHE A 530 20.85 -3.42 -6.28
N ASP A 531 19.57 -3.78 -6.23
CA ASP A 531 18.44 -2.86 -6.35
C ASP A 531 17.97 -2.29 -5.01
N GLY A 532 18.59 -2.70 -3.89
CA GLY A 532 18.20 -2.31 -2.54
C GLY A 532 18.12 -0.79 -2.31
N PHE A 533 17.12 -0.40 -1.53
CA PHE A 533 16.87 0.97 -1.10
C PHE A 533 16.64 1.01 0.42
N PRO A 534 17.46 1.75 1.20
CA PRO A 534 17.26 1.85 2.65
C PRO A 534 16.00 2.65 2.95
N VAL A 535 15.24 2.22 3.96
CA VAL A 535 13.95 2.84 4.32
C VAL A 535 13.84 3.25 5.78
N HIS A 536 14.61 2.64 6.68
CA HIS A 536 14.62 2.98 8.11
C HIS A 536 15.98 2.65 8.75
N GLY A 537 16.41 3.42 9.75
CA GLY A 537 17.70 3.25 10.43
C GLY A 537 18.88 4.01 9.79
N ASP A 538 20.11 3.53 9.96
CA ASP A 538 21.34 4.16 9.43
C ASP A 538 21.60 3.80 7.96
N PHE A 539 21.22 4.71 7.06
CA PHE A 539 21.34 4.50 5.62
C PHE A 539 22.80 4.35 5.15
N GLN A 540 23.79 4.82 5.93
CA GLN A 540 25.20 4.69 5.56
C GLN A 540 25.67 3.24 5.55
N LEU A 541 25.10 2.38 6.40
CA LEU A 541 25.37 0.93 6.38
C LEU A 541 25.00 0.32 5.01
N ALA A 542 23.82 0.64 4.50
CA ALA A 542 23.33 0.13 3.22
C ALA A 542 24.11 0.72 2.03
N TYR A 543 24.34 2.04 2.03
CA TYR A 543 25.07 2.70 0.94
C TYR A 543 26.54 2.28 0.89
N GLY A 544 27.20 2.20 2.04
CA GLY A 544 28.58 1.73 2.14
C GLY A 544 28.75 0.30 1.64
N LEU A 545 27.90 -0.62 2.10
CA LEU A 545 27.93 -2.02 1.68
C LEU A 545 27.67 -2.16 0.17
N ARG A 546 26.63 -1.50 -0.35
CA ARG A 546 26.30 -1.51 -1.77
C ARG A 546 27.43 -0.94 -2.63
N GLY A 547 28.07 0.14 -2.18
CA GLY A 547 29.21 0.74 -2.87
C GLY A 547 30.38 -0.23 -3.04
N ARG A 548 30.75 -0.93 -1.95
CA ARG A 548 31.79 -1.98 -1.99
C ARG A 548 31.38 -3.15 -2.89
N ALA A 549 30.15 -3.62 -2.78
CA ALA A 549 29.62 -4.70 -3.62
C ALA A 549 29.69 -4.36 -5.12
N MET A 550 29.29 -3.14 -5.49
CA MET A 550 29.33 -2.67 -6.87
C MET A 550 30.76 -2.55 -7.40
N ALA A 551 31.70 -2.06 -6.58
CA ALA A 551 33.11 -1.99 -6.96
C ALA A 551 33.70 -3.38 -7.21
N SER A 552 33.38 -4.36 -6.36
CA SER A 552 33.80 -5.76 -6.53
C SER A 552 33.18 -6.40 -7.78
N ALA A 553 31.87 -6.22 -7.99
CA ALA A 553 31.16 -6.77 -9.14
C ALA A 553 31.68 -6.23 -10.48
N ARG A 554 31.96 -4.91 -10.55
CA ARG A 554 32.48 -4.24 -11.76
C ARG A 554 33.78 -4.87 -12.28
N ASN A 555 34.64 -5.31 -11.37
CA ASN A 555 35.95 -5.87 -11.72
C ASN A 555 35.92 -7.40 -11.91
N ASN A 556 34.79 -8.06 -11.63
CA ASN A 556 34.68 -9.51 -11.69
C ASN A 556 34.12 -9.98 -13.05
N ARG A 557 35.04 -10.23 -14.01
CA ARG A 557 34.68 -10.66 -15.37
C ARG A 557 33.92 -11.99 -15.43
N PRO A 558 34.33 -13.07 -14.72
CA PRO A 558 33.55 -14.32 -14.68
C PRO A 558 32.12 -14.11 -14.22
N TYR A 559 31.92 -13.38 -13.11
CA TYR A 559 30.59 -13.07 -12.58
C TYR A 559 29.72 -12.30 -13.58
N LEU A 560 30.26 -11.24 -14.20
CA LEU A 560 29.54 -10.47 -15.21
C LEU A 560 29.17 -11.33 -16.42
N SER A 561 30.03 -12.26 -16.85
CA SER A 561 29.71 -13.18 -17.95
C SER A 561 28.55 -14.13 -17.61
N LEU A 562 28.49 -14.61 -16.37
CA LEU A 562 27.39 -15.46 -15.90
C LEU A 562 26.08 -14.70 -15.82
N LEU A 563 26.11 -13.48 -15.26
CA LEU A 563 24.93 -12.62 -15.21
C LEU A 563 24.40 -12.28 -16.61
N LYS A 564 25.29 -12.00 -17.58
CA LYS A 564 24.90 -11.76 -18.97
C LYS A 564 24.15 -12.95 -19.55
N LYS A 565 24.72 -14.15 -19.40
CA LYS A 565 24.10 -15.40 -19.89
C LYS A 565 22.72 -15.61 -19.27
N ARG A 566 22.58 -15.37 -17.97
CA ARG A 566 21.31 -15.48 -17.26
C ARG A 566 20.29 -14.42 -17.69
N ALA A 567 20.71 -13.16 -17.84
CA ALA A 567 19.83 -12.08 -18.28
C ALA A 567 19.26 -12.32 -19.69
N THR A 568 19.94 -13.14 -20.49
CA THR A 568 19.50 -13.59 -21.82
C THR A 568 18.79 -14.95 -21.83
N ASP A 569 18.73 -15.66 -20.70
CA ASP A 569 18.09 -16.97 -20.58
C ASP A 569 16.60 -16.81 -20.22
N TYR A 570 15.82 -16.37 -21.21
CA TYR A 570 14.37 -16.23 -21.09
C TYR A 570 13.66 -16.83 -22.30
N LYS A 571 12.41 -17.21 -22.07
CA LYS A 571 11.51 -17.65 -23.15
C LYS A 571 10.48 -16.56 -23.38
N ILE A 572 10.50 -15.98 -24.57
CA ILE A 572 9.42 -15.09 -25.00
C ILE A 572 8.13 -15.91 -24.97
N PRO A 573 7.03 -15.38 -24.40
CA PRO A 573 5.78 -16.12 -24.22
C PRO A 573 4.97 -16.24 -25.52
N MET A 574 5.66 -16.53 -26.63
CA MET A 574 5.10 -16.83 -27.94
C MET A 574 5.40 -18.29 -28.31
N GLY A 575 4.40 -18.97 -28.87
CA GLY A 575 4.53 -20.28 -29.50
C GLY A 575 4.85 -20.18 -31.00
N PHE A 576 4.91 -21.34 -31.67
CA PHE A 576 5.13 -21.41 -33.12
C PHE A 576 4.05 -20.62 -33.89
N PHE A 577 4.46 -19.98 -35.00
CA PHE A 577 3.60 -19.14 -35.85
C PHE A 577 2.96 -17.93 -35.16
N GLY A 578 3.58 -17.39 -34.11
CA GLY A 578 3.17 -16.14 -33.47
C GLY A 578 1.94 -16.24 -32.55
N LYS A 579 1.50 -17.45 -32.20
CA LYS A 579 0.42 -17.68 -31.22
C LYS A 579 0.91 -17.40 -29.79
N TRP A 580 0.03 -16.88 -28.94
CA TRP A 580 0.35 -16.64 -27.52
C TRP A 580 0.52 -17.95 -26.74
N LYS A 581 1.54 -18.04 -25.89
CA LYS A 581 1.65 -19.13 -24.92
C LYS A 581 0.88 -18.75 -23.67
N LEU A 582 -0.32 -19.31 -23.52
CA LEU A 582 -1.24 -18.97 -22.44
C LEU A 582 -1.22 -20.03 -21.33
N GLU A 583 -1.30 -19.57 -20.09
CA GLU A 583 -1.57 -20.36 -18.89
C GLU A 583 -2.86 -19.82 -18.27
N ASN A 584 -3.89 -20.67 -18.15
CA ASN A 584 -5.23 -20.26 -17.70
C ASN A 584 -5.79 -19.03 -18.45
N GLY A 585 -5.53 -18.95 -19.76
CA GLY A 585 -5.97 -17.84 -20.61
C GLY A 585 -5.16 -16.54 -20.48
N ARG A 586 -4.05 -16.54 -19.73
CA ARG A 586 -3.20 -15.37 -19.50
C ARG A 586 -1.74 -15.62 -19.87
N ILE A 587 -0.98 -14.54 -20.05
CA ILE A 587 0.44 -14.54 -20.41
C ILE A 587 1.28 -13.93 -19.28
N ASP A 588 2.39 -14.58 -18.87
CA ASP A 588 3.31 -14.03 -17.87
C ASP A 588 4.22 -12.96 -18.48
N LEU A 589 3.89 -11.68 -18.22
CA LEU A 589 4.66 -10.54 -18.70
C LEU A 589 5.79 -10.12 -17.75
N LYS A 590 5.88 -10.68 -16.53
CA LYS A 590 7.03 -10.44 -15.64
C LYS A 590 8.22 -11.26 -16.13
N LYS A 591 8.10 -12.60 -16.16
CA LYS A 591 9.21 -13.47 -16.58
C LYS A 591 9.50 -13.36 -18.08
N GLY A 592 8.46 -13.29 -18.90
CA GLY A 592 8.56 -13.28 -20.36
C GLY A 592 8.70 -11.90 -21.00
N GLY A 593 8.65 -10.82 -20.21
CA GLY A 593 8.58 -9.44 -20.72
C GLY A 593 9.55 -8.50 -19.99
N ILE A 594 9.18 -8.08 -18.78
CA ILE A 594 9.86 -7.01 -18.05
C ILE A 594 11.20 -7.46 -17.44
N MET A 595 11.28 -8.70 -16.96
CA MET A 595 12.48 -9.24 -16.31
C MET A 595 13.73 -9.21 -17.18
N PRO A 596 13.70 -9.65 -18.46
CA PRO A 596 14.84 -9.50 -19.36
C PRO A 596 15.36 -8.06 -19.46
N ILE A 597 14.47 -7.06 -19.54
CA ILE A 597 14.84 -5.66 -19.68
C ILE A 597 15.57 -5.15 -18.44
N PHE A 598 15.00 -5.34 -17.25
CA PHE A 598 15.64 -4.85 -16.02
C PHE A 598 16.92 -5.62 -15.70
N SER A 599 16.99 -6.92 -16.02
CA SER A 599 18.18 -7.74 -15.81
C SER A 599 19.31 -7.26 -16.71
N ALA A 600 19.06 -7.06 -18.00
CA ALA A 600 20.05 -6.52 -18.92
C ALA A 600 20.53 -5.12 -18.49
N ALA A 601 19.61 -4.24 -18.11
CA ALA A 601 19.96 -2.92 -17.60
C ALA A 601 20.80 -2.99 -16.31
N ARG A 602 20.51 -3.92 -15.38
CA ARG A 602 21.31 -4.11 -14.16
C ARG A 602 22.73 -4.56 -14.50
N VAL A 603 22.87 -5.57 -15.37
CA VAL A 603 24.18 -6.10 -15.77
C VAL A 603 25.06 -5.03 -16.40
N LEU A 604 24.51 -4.23 -17.32
CA LEU A 604 25.24 -3.09 -17.89
C LEU A 604 25.60 -2.05 -16.83
N SER A 605 24.70 -1.78 -15.88
CA SER A 605 24.98 -0.85 -14.79
C SER A 605 26.13 -1.32 -13.92
N LEU A 606 26.19 -2.61 -13.57
CA LEU A 606 27.30 -3.21 -12.83
C LEU A 606 28.61 -3.16 -13.64
N GLN A 607 28.56 -3.49 -14.93
CA GLN A 607 29.72 -3.46 -15.82
C GLN A 607 30.34 -2.05 -15.91
N HIS A 608 29.51 -1.01 -15.90
CA HIS A 608 29.94 0.38 -16.06
C HIS A 608 30.02 1.17 -14.74
N GLY A 609 29.69 0.56 -13.59
CA GLY A 609 29.70 1.22 -12.28
C GLY A 609 28.62 2.31 -12.14
N ILE A 610 27.45 2.12 -12.74
CA ILE A 610 26.32 3.07 -12.70
C ILE A 610 25.42 2.73 -11.51
N PHE A 611 25.25 3.67 -10.58
CA PHE A 611 24.52 3.48 -9.33
C PHE A 611 23.00 3.61 -9.45
N ALA A 612 22.49 3.95 -10.64
CA ALA A 612 21.06 4.05 -10.91
C ALA A 612 20.32 2.74 -10.56
N ARG A 613 19.15 2.87 -9.92
CA ARG A 613 18.32 1.74 -9.49
C ARG A 613 17.27 1.39 -10.54
N SER A 614 16.35 2.31 -10.86
CA SER A 614 15.27 2.03 -11.82
C SER A 614 15.81 1.69 -13.21
N THR A 615 15.13 0.79 -13.90
CA THR A 615 15.46 0.39 -15.28
C THR A 615 15.48 1.61 -16.18
N ALA A 616 14.52 2.53 -16.01
CA ALA A 616 14.48 3.77 -16.77
C ALA A 616 15.69 4.68 -16.50
N ASP A 617 16.07 4.90 -15.23
CA ASP A 617 17.23 5.73 -14.90
C ASP A 617 18.53 5.11 -15.45
N ARG A 618 18.65 3.78 -15.40
CA ARG A 618 19.80 3.04 -15.97
C ARG A 618 19.90 3.27 -17.48
N LEU A 619 18.81 3.06 -18.21
CA LEU A 619 18.72 3.25 -19.65
C LEU A 619 19.06 4.70 -20.07
N LEU A 620 18.52 5.69 -19.34
CA LEU A 620 18.82 7.10 -19.57
C LEU A 620 20.28 7.44 -19.26
N LYS A 621 20.90 6.82 -18.25
CA LYS A 621 22.34 6.98 -17.99
C LYS A 621 23.21 6.35 -19.08
N PHE A 622 22.79 5.24 -19.68
CA PHE A 622 23.51 4.67 -20.82
C PHE A 622 23.49 5.59 -22.04
N ARG A 623 22.34 6.24 -22.30
CA ARG A 623 22.22 7.29 -23.33
C ARG A 623 23.17 8.45 -23.04
N ALA A 624 23.11 9.01 -21.83
CA ALA A 624 23.94 10.15 -21.45
C ALA A 624 25.46 9.87 -21.56
N LEU A 625 25.86 8.60 -21.45
CA LEU A 625 27.25 8.15 -21.57
C LEU A 625 27.58 7.58 -22.96
N ASN A 626 26.66 7.64 -23.93
CA ASN A 626 26.81 7.07 -25.28
C ASN A 626 27.18 5.57 -25.28
N LEU A 627 26.72 4.81 -24.29
CA LEU A 627 27.01 3.37 -24.16
C LEU A 627 26.05 2.52 -25.01
N VAL A 628 24.87 3.04 -25.31
CA VAL A 628 23.80 2.35 -26.04
C VAL A 628 23.17 3.34 -27.03
N PRO A 629 22.86 2.93 -28.28
CA PRO A 629 22.24 3.83 -29.26
C PRO A 629 20.91 4.41 -28.77
N ASP A 630 20.68 5.71 -29.00
CA ASP A 630 19.50 6.44 -28.54
C ASP A 630 18.18 5.74 -28.89
N LYS A 631 18.08 5.24 -30.13
CA LYS A 631 16.90 4.54 -30.63
C LYS A 631 16.63 3.24 -29.87
N LEU A 632 17.66 2.48 -29.51
CA LEU A 632 17.50 1.27 -28.72
C LEU A 632 17.07 1.61 -27.28
N VAL A 633 17.61 2.70 -26.72
CA VAL A 633 17.17 3.20 -25.41
C VAL A 633 15.69 3.62 -25.46
N ASP A 634 15.25 4.33 -26.50
CA ASP A 634 13.83 4.71 -26.67
C ASP A 634 12.92 3.48 -26.78
N ASP A 635 13.29 2.52 -27.63
CA ASP A 635 12.53 1.29 -27.84
C ASP A 635 12.39 0.49 -26.53
N LEU A 636 13.46 0.35 -25.74
CA LEU A 636 13.42 -0.35 -24.45
C LEU A 636 12.63 0.41 -23.39
N LEU A 637 12.72 1.74 -23.35
CA LEU A 637 11.94 2.57 -22.43
C LEU A 637 10.43 2.48 -22.71
N GLU A 638 10.05 2.48 -23.99
CA GLU A 638 8.67 2.36 -24.44
C GLU A 638 8.13 0.94 -24.23
N ALA A 639 8.89 -0.10 -24.59
CA ALA A 639 8.53 -1.49 -24.31
C ALA A 639 8.34 -1.75 -22.82
N HIS A 640 9.26 -1.28 -21.98
CA HIS A 640 9.15 -1.36 -20.53
C HIS A 640 7.89 -0.65 -20.00
N GLY A 641 7.63 0.58 -20.46
CA GLY A 641 6.45 1.34 -20.06
C GLY A 641 5.13 0.69 -20.45
N LEU A 642 5.05 0.12 -21.66
CA LEU A 642 3.87 -0.60 -22.13
C LEU A 642 3.61 -1.86 -21.30
N LEU A 643 4.63 -2.68 -21.06
CA LEU A 643 4.48 -3.92 -20.31
C LEU A 643 4.02 -3.64 -18.87
N LEU A 644 4.57 -2.61 -18.22
CA LEU A 644 4.11 -2.18 -16.90
C LEU A 644 2.64 -1.74 -16.93
N ALA A 645 2.23 -1.00 -17.96
CA ALA A 645 0.84 -0.54 -18.09
C ALA A 645 -0.14 -1.72 -18.22
N LEU A 646 0.18 -2.70 -19.08
CA LEU A 646 -0.66 -3.88 -19.29
C LEU A 646 -0.81 -4.73 -18.02
N ILE A 647 0.28 -4.93 -17.27
CA ILE A 647 0.23 -5.69 -16.01
C ILE A 647 -0.58 -4.91 -14.97
N LEU A 648 -0.29 -3.62 -14.78
CA LEU A 648 -0.94 -2.83 -13.75
C LEU A 648 -2.45 -2.68 -14.00
N GLN A 649 -2.86 -2.47 -15.25
CA GLN A 649 -4.27 -2.44 -15.63
C GLN A 649 -4.95 -3.77 -15.28
N GLN A 650 -4.36 -4.90 -15.68
CA GLN A 650 -4.89 -6.23 -15.35
C GLN A 650 -5.01 -6.45 -13.84
N GLN A 651 -4.02 -6.01 -13.05
CA GLN A 651 -4.03 -6.20 -11.60
C GLN A 651 -5.15 -5.41 -10.92
N LEU A 652 -5.39 -4.18 -11.36
CA LEU A 652 -6.50 -3.40 -10.82
C LEU A 652 -7.86 -4.01 -11.23
N ASP A 653 -7.99 -4.49 -12.48
CA ASP A 653 -9.22 -5.17 -12.94
C ASP A 653 -9.46 -6.47 -12.16
N ASP A 654 -8.39 -7.20 -11.85
CA ASP A 654 -8.44 -8.40 -11.01
C ASP A 654 -8.91 -8.07 -9.60
N LEU A 655 -8.34 -7.04 -8.96
CA LEU A 655 -8.72 -6.61 -7.62
C LEU A 655 -10.20 -6.22 -7.55
N GLU A 656 -10.70 -5.47 -8.52
CA GLU A 656 -12.12 -5.12 -8.63
C GLU A 656 -13.03 -6.36 -8.76
N MET A 657 -12.55 -7.39 -9.45
CA MET A 657 -13.26 -8.67 -9.61
C MET A 657 -13.09 -9.63 -8.43
N GLY A 658 -12.33 -9.28 -7.38
CA GLY A 658 -11.99 -10.19 -6.28
C GLY A 658 -11.06 -11.33 -6.70
N ILE A 659 -10.24 -11.09 -7.72
CA ILE A 659 -9.19 -11.99 -8.18
C ILE A 659 -7.87 -11.49 -7.60
N SER A 660 -7.15 -12.36 -6.89
CA SER A 660 -5.83 -11.99 -6.38
C SER A 660 -4.91 -11.58 -7.54
N PRO A 661 -4.29 -10.40 -7.49
CA PRO A 661 -3.55 -9.86 -8.63
C PRO A 661 -2.29 -10.70 -8.88
N THR A 662 -1.96 -10.86 -10.16
CA THR A 662 -0.74 -11.54 -10.63
C THR A 662 -0.01 -10.70 -11.66
N ASN A 663 1.13 -11.17 -12.18
CA ASN A 663 1.80 -10.52 -13.31
C ASN A 663 1.33 -11.03 -14.67
N ASN A 664 0.23 -11.80 -14.69
CA ASN A 664 -0.26 -12.47 -15.88
C ASN A 664 -1.41 -11.67 -16.51
N VAL A 665 -1.32 -11.38 -17.81
CA VAL A 665 -2.29 -10.55 -18.55
C VAL A 665 -3.20 -11.40 -19.44
N ALA A 666 -4.50 -11.14 -19.40
CA ALA A 666 -5.48 -11.82 -20.26
C ALA A 666 -5.46 -11.21 -21.67
N VAL A 667 -4.66 -11.80 -22.57
CA VAL A 667 -4.48 -11.29 -23.94
C VAL A 667 -5.79 -11.21 -24.73
N THR A 668 -6.75 -12.09 -24.45
CA THR A 668 -8.07 -12.10 -25.08
C THR A 668 -8.94 -10.90 -24.71
N ARG A 669 -8.60 -10.16 -23.65
CA ARG A 669 -9.27 -8.91 -23.25
C ARG A 669 -8.66 -7.67 -23.89
N LEU A 670 -7.47 -7.80 -24.51
CA LEU A 670 -6.80 -6.70 -25.19
C LEU A 670 -7.39 -6.51 -26.59
N ASP A 671 -7.58 -5.25 -26.99
CA ASP A 671 -7.97 -4.94 -28.36
C ASP A 671 -6.85 -5.25 -29.37
N GLY A 672 -7.16 -5.17 -30.67
CA GLY A 672 -6.20 -5.50 -31.72
C GLY A 672 -4.95 -4.60 -31.74
N LEU A 673 -5.10 -3.33 -31.30
CA LEU A 673 -4.00 -2.37 -31.26
C LEU A 673 -3.04 -2.70 -30.11
N ASP A 674 -3.57 -2.99 -28.92
CA ASP A 674 -2.77 -3.31 -27.75
C ASP A 674 -2.10 -4.69 -27.88
N GLN A 675 -2.74 -5.66 -28.54
CA GLN A 675 -2.07 -6.91 -28.90
C GLN A 675 -0.90 -6.68 -29.86
N HIS A 676 -1.03 -5.74 -30.80
CA HIS A 676 0.06 -5.37 -31.72
C HIS A 676 1.21 -4.69 -30.98
N LYS A 677 0.91 -3.71 -30.11
CA LYS A 677 1.93 -3.04 -29.28
C LYS A 677 2.63 -4.03 -28.36
N LEU A 678 1.90 -4.97 -27.74
CA LEU A 678 2.47 -6.00 -26.89
C LEU A 678 3.47 -6.85 -27.67
N ARG A 679 3.10 -7.29 -28.88
CA ARG A 679 4.02 -8.04 -29.75
C ARG A 679 5.28 -7.23 -30.08
N TRP A 680 5.11 -5.97 -30.48
CA TRP A 680 6.24 -5.07 -30.74
C TRP A 680 7.17 -4.95 -29.53
N ALA A 681 6.63 -4.83 -28.31
CA ALA A 681 7.44 -4.71 -27.10
C ALA A 681 8.21 -6.00 -26.79
N LEU A 682 7.60 -7.16 -27.01
CA LEU A 682 8.27 -8.46 -26.85
C LEU A 682 9.35 -8.67 -27.92
N ASP A 683 9.14 -8.22 -29.15
CA ASP A 683 10.14 -8.28 -30.23
C ASP A 683 11.40 -7.44 -29.88
N LYS A 684 11.27 -6.40 -29.04
CA LYS A 684 12.44 -5.64 -28.57
C LYS A 684 13.37 -6.44 -27.67
N LEU A 685 12.89 -7.52 -27.06
CA LEU A 685 13.74 -8.38 -26.22
C LEU A 685 14.84 -9.05 -27.05
N ASP A 686 14.61 -9.33 -28.33
CA ASP A 686 15.63 -9.96 -29.22
C ASP A 686 16.90 -9.10 -29.38
N THR A 687 16.85 -7.83 -29.01
CA THR A 687 18.02 -6.93 -29.02
C THR A 687 18.93 -7.11 -27.80
N LEU A 688 18.45 -7.72 -26.71
CA LEU A 688 19.16 -7.80 -25.44
C LEU A 688 20.43 -8.67 -25.47
N PRO A 689 20.48 -9.82 -26.17
CA PRO A 689 21.73 -10.59 -26.29
C PRO A 689 22.85 -9.77 -26.96
N ASN A 690 22.52 -9.09 -28.06
CA ASN A 690 23.46 -8.21 -28.75
C ASN A 690 23.91 -7.04 -27.85
N LEU A 691 22.99 -6.43 -27.11
CA LEU A 691 23.28 -5.37 -26.15
C LEU A 691 24.27 -5.82 -25.06
N LEU A 692 24.17 -7.07 -24.61
CA LEU A 692 25.05 -7.64 -23.57
C LEU A 692 26.33 -8.26 -24.14
N GLY A 693 26.44 -8.41 -25.46
CA GLY A 693 27.54 -9.09 -26.13
C GLY A 693 27.49 -10.61 -25.94
N VAL A 694 26.29 -11.19 -25.83
CA VAL A 694 26.03 -12.63 -25.80
C VAL A 694 25.59 -13.06 -27.20
N PRO A 695 26.21 -14.09 -27.81
CA PRO A 695 25.75 -14.61 -29.10
C PRO A 695 24.28 -15.04 -29.03
N ALA A 696 23.47 -14.67 -30.02
CA ALA A 696 22.12 -15.22 -30.16
C ALA A 696 22.23 -16.75 -30.32
N LEU A 697 21.46 -17.49 -29.52
CA LEU A 697 21.38 -18.96 -29.58
C LEU A 697 20.51 -19.43 -30.75
#